data_AF-A0A7J8X9N7-F1
#
_entry.id   AF-A0A7J8X9N7-F1
#
_cell.length_a   1.000
_cell.length_b   1.000
_cell.length_c   1.000
_cell.angle_alpha   90.00
_cell.angle_beta   90.00
_cell.angle_gamma   90.00
#
_symmetry.space_group_name_H-M   'P 1'
#
loop_
_entity.id
_entity.type
_entity.pdbx_description
1 polymer ?
#
loop_
_entity_poly.entity_id
_entity_poly.type
_entity_poly.pdbx_seq_one_letter_code
_entity_poly.pdbx_strand_id
1 'polypeptide(L)'
;MASPPTSTISAAVESIHRSLSELTSSSSDSFDNPRRFRAFASRLQFILNHHHFLNSDSLPPALQTALKGIASDLSKAVETLSAYRKRSKIFVLINCKSLSSSLQQHSSAIASWLALIESSLSDNLPDLRKKISDLSLDLRQSHFTVTENEDRVHRTLQKEGEGTQTSKAVQTAIIMDLARCLGIDSDNYSELLNQVKLLKEDLANSTSVSARRILVSFETILDNWSVDPGLSTLSVDREFEEEAHILPFKNFLCPLTKEVMKEPVVLESSQTYERTAIEYWFERCLDDGRDPTCPVTGQVLKSLELKLNIGLAGAIEEWVNRNIEILVKGAVEQLSKENVEVEGVERVLDVVYKISEEYPSNRFRARNGGVVVMIVKLLKNRSNGIGTVLRGKALMTLLTLAKDDESKKIMLDEGMTRLAIHSLTGSSEKEREYAVKLLLEFSSDEAYCTRIASEKGALVLLSSMAGNLEHPAVANLAEELLTQIERNDDSVQHLAAAGRFEPLLSRLCEGPDDIKIQMASIIGRMTLTNNNKEQIARQCAQTLVELLSKPEGRTSSLQALNNLSGLDYNATILVDCAVLPALVAILLQDEGSSPDWKELAASIIANIVSNPGHWELASIDRKGNSMQSESVVFSLVRLLFVASSQCQASILRILYGMASSPQAAESVAMHIQNSGDGIKTIILFLEYPEVEHRTYAFKLTRVLAERFGHDLAQELRLSDKLSLFKEKLLDDKSTESEKSDAACILANLPLSEDEVKTIMEAGFVKWTIMTLKKQKGISNGRTSRPISSMAEGLLGLLLHFTRSLDQETISVVEEHQLMTIFCQQLSFPAKPRVRQLAAVGLKNLSEAGRSLAAADSEPPPPQGFCAPLVFVCGRAPPKPSTCPIHNAPCENNNQLCLLKSNCIRPLVGHLRDEDTFVQIAAIEALSTLMLDMGNGYKRSVDELEKQDVIMAVIELFTEIRPGVLQEKALWMIEKALRVDGPAHKYSLNQSLVRALVEAFKHGNANAKRHAQDALTNLKQISGHSRARR
;
A
#
# COMPACT_ATOMS: atom_id res chain seq x y z
N MET A 1 100.58 5.93 49.06
CA MET A 1 100.82 7.34 49.46
C MET A 1 99.82 8.19 48.71
N ALA A 2 98.80 8.67 49.43
CA ALA A 2 97.77 9.56 48.89
C ALA A 2 98.32 10.99 48.82
N SER A 3 98.07 11.68 47.70
CA SER A 3 98.30 13.10 47.50
C SER A 3 97.55 13.90 48.58
N PRO A 4 98.10 15.02 49.10
CA PRO A 4 97.41 15.83 50.09
C PRO A 4 96.13 16.42 49.49
N PRO A 5 95.07 16.67 50.29
CA PRO A 5 93.87 17.33 49.81
C PRO A 5 94.24 18.73 49.31
N THR A 6 93.96 19.01 48.04
CA THR A 6 94.02 20.35 47.47
C THR A 6 93.16 21.29 48.31
N SER A 7 93.68 22.47 48.65
CA SER A 7 92.89 23.47 49.36
C SER A 7 91.65 23.81 48.54
N THR A 8 90.49 23.96 49.19
CA THR A 8 89.20 24.23 48.51
C THR A 8 89.19 25.49 47.63
N ILE A 9 90.23 26.33 47.72
CA ILE A 9 90.42 27.56 46.93
C ILE A 9 91.18 27.26 45.63
N SER A 10 92.21 26.42 45.68
CA SER A 10 92.95 25.98 44.49
C SER A 10 92.02 25.32 43.48
N ALA A 11 91.08 24.47 43.95
CA ALA A 11 90.05 23.87 43.10
C ALA A 11 89.08 24.91 42.48
N ALA A 12 88.76 26.00 43.19
CA ALA A 12 87.89 27.06 42.68
C ALA A 12 88.58 27.89 41.60
N VAL A 13 89.85 28.24 41.78
CA VAL A 13 90.65 28.97 40.79
C VAL A 13 90.86 28.14 39.52
N GLU A 14 91.16 26.85 39.64
CA GLU A 14 91.21 25.93 38.49
C GLU A 14 89.86 25.84 37.76
N SER A 15 88.75 25.80 38.50
CA SER A 15 87.41 25.79 37.92
C SER A 15 87.12 27.07 37.14
N ILE A 16 87.51 28.24 37.66
CA ILE A 16 87.36 29.53 36.97
C ILE A 16 88.14 29.54 35.66
N HIS A 17 89.42 29.16 35.67
CA HIS A 17 90.23 29.15 34.45
C HIS A 17 89.66 28.20 33.40
N ARG A 18 89.17 27.03 33.81
CA ARG A 18 88.51 26.07 32.92
C ARG A 18 87.25 26.66 32.30
N SER A 19 86.35 27.21 33.11
CA SER A 19 85.11 27.82 32.64
C SER A 19 85.38 29.01 31.71
N LEU A 20 86.32 29.90 32.05
CA LEU A 20 86.65 31.05 31.22
C LEU A 20 87.26 30.63 29.88
N SER A 21 88.17 29.64 29.88
CA SER A 21 88.74 29.10 28.63
C SER A 21 87.67 28.53 27.70
N GLU A 22 86.66 27.85 28.25
CA GLU A 22 85.54 27.32 27.46
C GLU A 22 84.62 28.45 26.95
N LEU A 23 84.41 29.51 27.73
CA LEU A 23 83.59 30.65 27.33
C LEU A 23 84.25 31.48 26.22
N THR A 24 85.57 31.68 26.30
CA THR A 24 86.32 32.54 25.37
C THR A 24 86.78 31.84 24.09
N SER A 25 86.64 30.51 23.97
CA SER A 25 86.94 29.79 22.73
C SER A 25 86.10 30.31 21.56
N SER A 26 86.69 30.46 20.38
CA SER A 26 86.00 31.00 19.20
C SER A 26 84.85 30.09 18.74
N SER A 27 83.62 30.56 18.82
CA SER A 27 82.46 29.96 18.15
C SER A 27 81.66 31.00 17.40
N SER A 28 81.19 30.63 16.20
CA SER A 28 80.19 31.38 15.44
C SER A 28 78.83 31.21 16.13
N ASP A 29 78.47 32.13 17.02
CA ASP A 29 77.17 32.07 17.70
C ASP A 29 76.10 32.73 16.82
N SER A 30 75.00 32.03 16.51
CA SER A 30 73.88 32.59 15.75
C SER A 30 72.99 33.56 16.54
N PHE A 31 73.16 33.61 17.87
CA PHE A 31 72.37 34.41 18.80
C PHE A 31 73.24 35.49 19.46
N ASP A 32 72.65 36.64 19.82
CA ASP A 32 73.37 37.79 20.37
C ASP A 32 73.80 37.62 21.85
N ASN A 33 72.93 36.99 22.67
CA ASN A 33 73.18 36.82 24.12
C ASN A 33 74.50 36.07 24.44
N PRO A 34 74.85 34.95 23.77
CA PRO A 34 76.16 34.31 23.93
C PRO A 34 77.35 35.20 23.60
N ARG A 35 77.24 36.02 22.55
CA ARG A 35 78.30 36.95 22.13
C ARG A 35 78.55 38.01 23.19
N ARG A 36 77.47 38.59 23.75
CA ARG A 36 77.54 39.57 24.84
C ARG A 36 78.17 38.98 26.10
N PHE A 37 77.74 37.79 26.54
CA PHE A 37 78.29 37.17 27.75
C PHE A 37 79.77 36.82 27.58
N ARG A 38 80.18 36.35 26.40
CA ARG A 38 81.60 36.08 26.08
C ARG A 38 82.47 37.32 26.23
N ALA A 39 81.98 38.50 25.82
CA ALA A 39 82.72 39.75 25.97
C ALA A 39 82.99 40.12 27.44
N PHE A 40 82.08 39.77 28.35
CA PHE A 40 82.32 39.93 29.79
C PHE A 40 83.26 38.86 30.34
N ALA A 41 83.12 37.61 29.91
CA ALA A 41 83.99 36.51 30.33
C ALA A 41 85.46 36.76 29.94
N SER A 42 85.73 37.29 28.75
CA SER A 42 87.10 37.65 28.34
C SER A 42 87.69 38.74 29.22
N ARG A 43 86.93 39.78 29.55
CA ARG A 43 87.35 40.84 30.49
C ARG A 43 87.61 40.28 31.89
N LEU A 44 86.76 39.37 32.37
CA LEU A 44 86.94 38.69 33.66
C LEU A 44 88.22 37.85 33.69
N GLN A 45 88.55 37.17 32.59
CA GLN A 45 89.78 36.39 32.45
C GLN A 45 91.03 37.26 32.59
N PHE A 46 91.05 38.45 32.00
CA PHE A 46 92.17 39.38 32.17
C PHE A 46 92.36 39.85 33.62
N ILE A 47 91.26 40.03 34.37
CA ILE A 47 91.31 40.46 35.77
C ILE A 47 91.81 39.35 36.68
N LEU A 48 91.30 38.11 36.51
CA LEU A 48 91.62 36.99 37.39
C LEU A 48 92.98 36.33 37.08
N ASN A 49 93.55 36.57 35.90
CA ASN A 49 94.94 36.20 35.57
C ASN A 49 95.99 37.12 36.23
N HIS A 50 95.59 38.12 37.02
CA HIS A 50 96.52 39.01 37.69
C HIS A 50 97.23 38.29 38.86
N HIS A 51 98.53 38.55 39.06
CA HIS A 51 99.38 37.86 40.05
C HIS A 51 98.79 37.84 41.48
N HIS A 52 97.98 38.83 41.84
CA HIS A 52 97.32 38.92 43.14
C HIS A 52 96.34 37.76 43.43
N PHE A 53 95.70 37.20 42.40
CA PHE A 53 94.73 36.11 42.54
C PHE A 53 95.33 34.71 42.31
N LEU A 54 96.59 34.62 41.86
CA LEU A 54 97.29 33.37 41.55
C LEU A 54 97.95 32.71 42.79
N ASN A 55 98.19 33.46 43.87
CA ASN A 55 98.75 32.93 45.12
C ASN A 55 97.64 32.56 46.12
N SER A 56 97.20 31.30 46.12
CA SER A 56 96.03 30.82 46.89
C SER A 56 96.20 30.81 48.41
N ASP A 57 97.44 30.80 48.91
CA ASP A 57 97.73 30.39 50.29
C ASP A 57 97.66 31.55 51.31
N SER A 58 97.43 32.79 50.86
CA SER A 58 97.38 34.00 51.73
C SER A 58 96.18 34.94 51.49
N LEU A 59 95.17 34.52 50.72
CA LEU A 59 94.02 35.38 50.39
C LEU A 59 93.07 35.59 51.59
N PRO A 60 92.56 36.83 51.81
CA PRO A 60 91.51 37.12 52.78
C PRO A 60 90.24 36.26 52.62
N PRO A 61 89.53 35.89 53.71
CA PRO A 61 88.32 35.05 53.65
C PRO A 61 87.21 35.59 52.72
N ALA A 62 87.06 36.92 52.64
CA ALA A 62 86.10 37.56 51.75
C ALA A 62 86.44 37.34 50.26
N LEU A 63 87.73 37.40 49.90
CA LEU A 63 88.22 37.11 48.55
C LEU A 63 88.08 35.62 48.20
N GLN A 64 88.35 34.72 49.15
CA GLN A 64 88.12 33.28 48.96
C GLN A 64 86.65 32.95 48.71
N THR A 65 85.75 33.63 49.42
CA THR A 65 84.28 33.47 49.26
C THR A 65 83.85 33.99 47.89
N ALA A 66 84.32 35.16 47.48
CA ALA A 66 84.00 35.74 46.18
C ALA A 66 84.49 34.86 45.02
N LEU A 67 85.70 34.31 45.10
CA LEU A 67 86.23 33.40 44.07
C LEU A 67 85.44 32.09 44.00
N LYS A 68 85.02 31.51 45.13
CA LYS A 68 84.13 30.33 45.13
C LYS A 68 82.77 30.64 44.50
N GLY A 69 82.22 31.82 44.77
CA GLY A 69 80.99 32.31 44.15
C GLY A 69 81.12 32.47 42.64
N ILE A 70 82.16 33.16 42.18
CA ILE A 70 82.47 33.32 40.74
C ILE A 70 82.67 31.97 40.06
N ALA A 71 83.38 31.03 40.67
CA ALA A 71 83.56 29.68 40.14
C ALA A 71 82.22 28.96 39.93
N SER A 72 81.32 29.06 40.91
CA SER A 72 79.99 28.44 40.82
C SER A 72 79.12 29.09 39.73
N ASP A 73 79.05 30.41 39.67
CA ASP A 73 78.20 31.10 38.69
C ASP A 73 78.75 31.02 37.26
N LEU A 74 80.08 31.02 37.09
CA LEU A 74 80.70 30.75 35.79
C LEU A 74 80.45 29.33 35.30
N SER A 75 80.49 28.33 36.18
CA SER A 75 80.17 26.94 35.80
C SER A 75 78.73 26.84 35.29
N LYS A 76 77.77 27.46 35.99
CA LYS A 76 76.36 27.49 35.57
C LYS A 76 76.12 28.32 34.30
N ALA A 77 76.89 29.40 34.11
CA ALA A 77 76.86 30.16 32.87
C ALA A 77 77.41 29.36 31.68
N VAL A 78 78.46 28.55 31.88
CA VAL A 78 78.96 27.60 30.87
C VAL A 78 77.88 26.58 30.51
N GLU A 79 77.19 26.00 31.49
CA GLU A 79 76.06 25.10 31.25
C GLU A 79 74.96 25.78 30.43
N THR A 80 74.59 27.01 30.77
CA THR A 80 73.58 27.80 30.04
C THR A 80 74.03 28.10 28.60
N LEU A 81 75.29 28.47 28.39
CA LEU A 81 75.84 28.77 27.05
C LEU A 81 76.10 27.52 26.21
N SER A 82 76.29 26.37 26.85
CA SER A 82 76.39 25.09 26.15
C SER A 82 75.10 24.76 25.38
N ALA A 83 73.94 25.22 25.88
CA ALA A 83 72.67 25.07 25.18
C ALA A 83 72.65 25.81 23.84
N TYR A 84 73.24 27.01 23.76
CA TYR A 84 73.33 27.77 22.51
C TYR A 84 74.31 27.16 21.48
N ARG A 85 75.28 26.36 21.94
CA ARG A 85 76.33 25.79 21.08
C ARG A 85 76.04 24.36 20.63
N LYS A 86 75.52 23.53 21.53
CA LYS A 86 75.41 22.07 21.33
C LYS A 86 73.99 21.62 20.98
N ARG A 87 72.97 22.45 21.22
CA ARG A 87 71.56 22.12 20.95
C ARG A 87 71.12 22.74 19.62
N SER A 88 70.04 22.21 19.05
CA SER A 88 69.34 22.74 17.88
C SER A 88 68.89 24.18 18.09
N LYS A 89 68.82 24.95 17.00
CA LYS A 89 68.36 26.34 17.07
C LYS A 89 66.90 26.43 17.53
N ILE A 90 66.08 25.43 17.20
CA ILE A 90 64.68 25.34 17.66
C ILE A 90 64.63 25.14 19.18
N PHE A 91 65.50 24.31 19.75
CA PHE A 91 65.61 24.15 21.21
C PHE A 91 65.93 25.47 21.91
N VAL A 92 66.84 26.26 21.32
CA VAL A 92 67.20 27.60 21.82
C VAL A 92 65.99 28.54 21.78
N LEU A 93 65.19 28.53 20.70
CA LEU A 93 63.96 29.34 20.59
C LEU A 93 62.87 28.93 21.60
N ILE A 94 62.68 27.63 21.83
CA ILE A 94 61.74 27.13 22.85
C ILE A 94 62.14 27.65 24.24
N ASN A 95 63.44 27.74 24.53
CA ASN A 95 63.96 28.11 25.85
C ASN A 95 64.54 29.52 25.93
N CYS A 96 64.30 30.39 24.94
CA CYS A 96 65.02 31.65 24.78
C CYS A 96 64.86 32.58 25.99
N LYS A 97 63.65 32.70 26.57
CA LYS A 97 63.37 33.48 27.78
C LYS A 97 64.09 32.95 29.01
N SER A 98 64.08 31.63 29.19
CA SER A 98 64.74 30.95 30.31
C SER A 98 66.25 31.11 30.24
N LEU A 99 66.84 30.85 29.06
CA LEU A 99 68.28 30.99 28.81
C LEU A 99 68.74 32.45 28.99
N SER A 100 67.97 33.41 28.47
CA SER A 100 68.27 34.84 28.63
C SER A 100 68.22 35.27 30.11
N SER A 101 67.20 34.81 30.86
CA SER A 101 67.06 35.11 32.29
C SER A 101 68.17 34.46 33.12
N SER A 102 68.57 33.23 32.79
CA SER A 102 69.68 32.53 33.44
C SER A 102 71.01 33.29 33.24
N LEU A 103 71.29 33.74 32.01
CA LEU A 103 72.49 34.57 31.75
C LEU A 103 72.45 35.90 32.50
N GLN A 104 71.28 36.55 32.56
CA GLN A 104 71.09 37.77 33.33
C GLN A 104 71.36 37.54 34.83
N GLN A 105 70.85 36.44 35.38
CA GLN A 105 71.04 36.07 36.78
C GLN A 105 72.53 35.82 37.09
N HIS A 106 73.22 35.01 36.28
CA HIS A 106 74.63 34.72 36.49
C HIS A 106 75.52 35.95 36.27
N SER A 107 75.19 36.80 35.31
CA SER A 107 75.88 38.08 35.09
C SER A 107 75.79 38.99 36.33
N SER A 108 74.58 39.15 36.89
CA SER A 108 74.35 39.94 38.11
C SER A 108 75.02 39.34 39.35
N ALA A 109 75.02 38.01 39.47
CA ALA A 109 75.69 37.30 40.56
C ALA A 109 77.22 37.50 40.50
N ILE A 110 77.83 37.32 39.33
CA ILE A 110 79.27 37.56 39.12
C ILE A 110 79.62 39.01 39.43
N ALA A 111 78.79 39.98 39.04
CA ALA A 111 79.00 41.38 39.41
C ALA A 111 78.97 41.62 40.92
N SER A 112 78.06 40.94 41.63
CA SER A 112 77.97 41.03 43.10
C SER A 112 79.23 40.46 43.77
N TRP A 113 79.76 39.36 43.24
CA TRP A 113 81.04 38.81 43.69
C TRP A 113 82.22 39.74 43.37
N LEU A 114 82.25 40.37 42.19
CA LEU A 114 83.27 41.35 41.84
C LEU A 114 83.25 42.59 42.76
N ALA A 115 82.08 43.07 43.17
CA ALA A 115 81.97 44.13 44.17
C ALA A 115 82.50 43.69 45.55
N LEU A 116 82.31 42.42 45.92
CA LEU A 116 82.92 41.86 47.13
C LEU A 116 84.46 41.80 47.03
N ILE A 117 84.99 41.47 45.84
CA ILE A 117 86.43 41.55 45.57
C ILE A 117 86.92 42.99 45.69
N GLU A 118 86.24 43.94 45.06
CA GLU A 118 86.58 45.37 45.08
C GLU A 118 86.71 45.92 46.51
N SER A 119 85.71 45.65 47.35
CA SER A 119 85.68 46.08 48.76
C SER A 119 86.73 45.40 49.65
N SER A 120 87.28 44.26 49.24
CA SER A 120 88.25 43.47 50.00
C SER A 120 89.71 43.70 49.58
N LEU A 121 89.95 44.45 48.48
CA LEU A 121 91.29 44.76 47.99
C LEU A 121 91.93 45.89 48.82
N SER A 122 93.20 45.74 49.19
CA SER A 122 93.99 46.82 49.82
C SER A 122 94.21 48.01 48.86
N ASP A 123 94.39 49.23 49.39
CA ASP A 123 94.57 50.47 48.59
C ASP A 123 95.80 50.49 47.65
N ASN A 124 96.66 49.48 47.72
CA ASN A 124 97.89 49.37 46.92
C ASN A 124 97.69 48.94 45.45
N LEU A 125 96.44 48.72 44.97
CA LEU A 125 96.14 48.25 43.61
C LEU A 125 94.97 49.05 42.94
N PRO A 126 95.12 50.38 42.70
CA PRO A 126 94.04 51.23 42.21
C PRO A 126 93.55 50.87 40.79
N ASP A 127 94.44 50.49 39.88
CA ASP A 127 94.08 50.13 38.50
C ASP A 127 93.25 48.85 38.42
N LEU A 128 93.58 47.86 39.27
CA LEU A 128 92.84 46.60 39.35
C LEU A 128 91.46 46.84 39.97
N ARG A 129 91.39 47.65 41.04
CA ARG A 129 90.13 48.04 41.68
C ARG A 129 89.20 48.74 40.68
N LYS A 130 89.72 49.68 39.87
CA LYS A 130 88.94 50.34 38.81
C LYS A 130 88.45 49.36 37.74
N LYS A 131 89.30 48.47 37.23
CA LYS A 131 88.90 47.45 36.25
C LYS A 131 87.81 46.50 36.78
N ILE A 132 87.88 46.14 38.06
CA ILE A 132 86.88 45.31 38.75
C ILE A 132 85.56 46.07 38.90
N SER A 133 85.62 47.33 39.34
CA SER A 133 84.44 48.21 39.43
C SER A 133 83.75 48.38 38.09
N ASP A 134 84.51 48.70 37.03
CA ASP A 134 83.98 48.90 35.68
C ASP A 134 83.32 47.61 35.15
N LEU A 135 83.95 46.45 35.32
CA LEU A 135 83.36 45.17 34.90
C LEU A 135 82.13 44.80 35.73
N SER A 136 82.16 45.07 37.04
CA SER A 136 81.01 44.86 37.94
C SER A 136 79.81 45.71 37.52
N LEU A 137 80.03 46.99 37.21
CA LEU A 137 78.99 47.89 36.73
C LEU A 137 78.42 47.42 35.39
N ASP A 138 79.28 47.09 34.44
CA ASP A 138 78.87 46.64 33.11
C ASP A 138 78.10 45.31 33.15
N LEU A 139 78.50 44.37 34.02
CA LEU A 139 77.77 43.13 34.25
C LEU A 139 76.39 43.39 34.92
N ARG A 140 76.29 44.34 35.87
CA ARG A 140 74.99 44.73 36.46
C ARG A 140 74.06 45.38 35.44
N GLN A 141 74.61 46.20 34.55
CA GLN A 141 73.87 46.90 33.49
C GLN A 141 73.70 46.06 32.22
N SER A 142 74.24 44.84 32.19
CA SER A 142 74.08 43.96 31.03
C SER A 142 72.61 43.65 30.79
N HIS A 143 72.21 43.65 29.52
CA HIS A 143 70.86 43.30 29.10
C HIS A 143 70.94 42.11 28.16
N PHE A 144 70.52 40.95 28.65
CA PHE A 144 70.25 39.78 27.83
C PHE A 144 68.77 39.80 27.49
N THR A 145 68.45 40.11 26.23
CA THR A 145 67.07 40.26 25.74
C THR A 145 66.79 39.29 24.63
N VAL A 146 65.56 38.79 24.58
CA VAL A 146 65.02 38.04 23.45
C VAL A 146 64.59 39.06 22.39
N THR A 147 64.97 38.88 21.13
CA THR A 147 64.55 39.79 20.05
C THR A 147 63.04 39.67 19.80
N GLU A 148 62.42 40.67 19.17
CA GLU A 148 60.99 40.64 18.85
C GLU A 148 60.60 39.44 17.98
N ASN A 149 61.46 39.07 17.01
CA ASN A 149 61.26 37.88 16.18
C ASN A 149 61.38 36.57 16.97
N GLU A 150 62.36 36.48 17.88
CA GLU A 150 62.52 35.32 18.76
C GLU A 150 61.36 35.18 19.75
N ASP A 151 60.85 36.29 20.32
CA ASP A 151 59.69 36.28 21.21
C ASP A 151 58.42 35.88 20.46
N ARG A 152 58.24 36.40 19.23
CA ARG A 152 57.12 36.06 18.36
C ARG A 152 57.07 34.55 18.08
N VAL A 153 58.17 33.97 17.61
CA VAL A 153 58.24 32.53 17.33
C VAL A 153 58.14 31.72 18.63
N HIS A 154 58.74 32.18 19.72
CA HIS A 154 58.60 31.52 21.02
C HIS A 154 57.13 31.41 21.47
N ARG A 155 56.31 32.46 21.30
CA ARG A 155 54.87 32.42 21.61
C ARG A 155 54.12 31.44 20.71
N THR A 156 54.38 31.46 19.41
CA THR A 156 53.79 30.50 18.45
C THR A 156 54.15 29.06 18.82
N LEU A 157 55.41 28.79 19.15
CA LEU A 157 55.88 27.46 19.60
C LEU A 157 55.23 27.03 20.92
N GLN A 158 55.10 27.93 21.89
CA GLN A 158 54.45 27.62 23.16
C GLN A 158 52.99 27.20 22.96
N LYS A 159 52.29 27.92 22.08
CA LYS A 159 50.89 27.65 21.72
C LYS A 159 50.73 26.32 20.98
N GLU A 160 51.64 25.96 20.09
CA GLU A 160 51.67 24.61 19.50
C GLU A 160 51.92 23.52 20.56
N GLY A 161 52.71 23.81 21.59
CA GLY A 161 52.94 22.91 22.72
C GLY A 161 51.71 22.68 23.62
N GLU A 162 50.69 23.54 23.56
CA GLU A 162 49.43 23.38 24.29
C GLU A 162 48.54 22.28 23.67
N GLY A 163 48.75 21.94 22.39
CA GLY A 163 48.06 20.84 21.69
C GLY A 163 46.76 21.23 20.99
N THR A 164 46.61 22.50 20.59
CA THR A 164 45.46 22.98 19.80
C THR A 164 45.49 22.40 18.39
N GLN A 165 44.36 21.88 17.90
CA GLN A 165 44.24 21.43 16.51
C GLN A 165 44.31 22.63 15.57
N THR A 166 45.33 22.66 14.70
CA THR A 166 45.56 23.74 13.74
C THR A 166 45.26 23.29 12.31
N SER A 167 44.79 24.21 11.46
CA SER A 167 44.57 23.92 10.04
C SER A 167 45.89 23.79 9.29
N LYS A 168 45.90 23.07 8.17
CA LYS A 168 47.07 22.95 7.28
C LYS A 168 47.64 24.32 6.88
N ALA A 169 46.78 25.31 6.66
CA ALA A 169 47.18 26.67 6.34
C ALA A 169 47.98 27.34 7.48
N VAL A 170 47.51 27.21 8.73
CA VAL A 170 48.21 27.72 9.91
C VAL A 170 49.52 26.98 10.12
N GLN A 171 49.52 25.65 9.99
CA GLN A 171 50.72 24.83 10.10
C GLN A 171 51.81 25.27 9.11
N THR A 172 51.45 25.48 7.84
CA THR A 172 52.36 26.03 6.81
C THR A 172 52.88 27.41 7.21
N ALA A 173 52.01 28.29 7.70
CA ALA A 173 52.41 29.64 8.12
C ALA A 173 53.37 29.63 9.32
N ILE A 174 53.19 28.71 10.28
CA ILE A 174 54.08 28.51 11.43
C ILE A 174 55.48 28.08 10.96
N ILE A 175 55.57 27.13 10.03
CA ILE A 175 56.86 26.72 9.46
C ILE A 175 57.53 27.88 8.73
N MET A 176 56.78 28.66 7.95
CA MET A 176 57.33 29.83 7.26
C MET A 176 57.86 30.87 8.26
N ASP A 177 57.18 31.09 9.38
CA ASP A 177 57.65 32.01 10.43
C ASP A 177 58.88 31.49 11.17
N LEU A 178 58.92 30.18 11.46
CA LEU A 178 60.09 29.52 12.04
C LEU A 178 61.31 29.60 11.12
N ALA A 179 61.15 29.25 9.83
CA ALA A 179 62.21 29.28 8.83
C ALA A 179 62.85 30.67 8.75
N ARG A 180 62.01 31.70 8.66
CA ARG A 180 62.43 33.10 8.66
C ARG A 180 63.22 33.47 9.91
N CYS A 181 62.75 33.07 11.10
CA CYS A 181 63.44 33.36 12.36
C CYS A 181 64.80 32.64 12.45
N LEU A 182 64.94 31.47 11.82
CA LEU A 182 66.19 30.70 11.78
C LEU A 182 67.16 31.18 10.69
N GLY A 183 66.73 32.11 9.81
CA GLY A 183 67.49 32.55 8.63
C GLY A 183 67.53 31.49 7.53
N ILE A 184 66.55 30.59 7.49
CA ILE A 184 66.40 29.55 6.48
C ILE A 184 65.41 30.05 5.43
N ASP A 185 65.72 29.88 4.14
CA ASP A 185 64.80 30.18 3.05
C ASP A 185 63.53 29.32 3.19
N SER A 186 62.36 29.91 2.94
CA SER A 186 61.06 29.22 3.05
C SER A 186 60.92 28.04 2.08
N ASP A 187 61.78 27.93 1.07
CA ASP A 187 61.76 26.79 0.13
C ASP A 187 62.81 25.71 0.47
N ASN A 188 63.67 25.93 1.48
CA ASN A 188 64.71 24.98 1.87
C ASN A 188 64.23 23.99 2.92
N TYR A 189 63.35 23.06 2.49
CA TYR A 189 62.82 21.96 3.29
C TYR A 189 63.90 21.14 3.99
N SER A 190 65.01 20.87 3.29
CA SER A 190 66.07 19.98 3.77
C SER A 190 66.74 20.50 5.04
N GLU A 191 66.96 21.81 5.13
CA GLU A 191 67.58 22.44 6.29
C GLU A 191 66.62 22.51 7.49
N LEU A 192 65.33 22.77 7.26
CA LEU A 192 64.30 22.71 8.30
C LEU A 192 64.14 21.31 8.89
N LEU A 193 64.11 20.28 8.03
CA LEU A 193 64.05 18.89 8.45
C LEU A 193 65.28 18.51 9.30
N ASN A 194 66.46 18.99 8.92
CA ASN A 194 67.67 18.78 9.72
C ASN A 194 67.55 19.44 11.10
N GLN A 195 67.01 20.66 11.21
CA GLN A 195 66.81 21.30 12.51
C GLN A 195 65.81 20.56 13.40
N VAL A 196 64.75 19.97 12.84
CA VAL A 196 63.78 19.16 13.60
C VAL A 196 64.38 17.82 14.04
N LYS A 197 65.21 17.19 13.21
CA LYS A 197 65.98 15.99 13.61
C LYS A 197 66.93 16.28 14.77
N LEU A 198 67.64 17.41 14.73
CA LEU A 198 68.50 17.83 15.84
C LEU A 198 67.69 18.11 17.12
N LEU A 199 66.50 18.71 16.99
CA LEU A 199 65.58 18.90 18.13
C LEU A 199 65.12 17.57 18.74
N LYS A 200 64.87 16.54 17.91
CA LYS A 200 64.52 15.20 18.38
C LYS A 200 65.63 14.58 19.22
N GLU A 201 66.87 14.70 18.76
CA GLU A 201 68.05 14.26 19.51
C GLU A 201 68.19 15.02 20.84
N ASP A 202 67.94 16.33 20.83
CA ASP A 202 67.98 17.15 22.04
C ASP A 202 66.96 16.74 23.10
N LEU A 203 65.76 16.34 22.65
CA LEU A 203 64.62 16.04 23.49
C LEU A 203 64.50 14.56 23.88
N ALA A 204 65.34 13.67 23.34
CA ALA A 204 65.28 12.22 23.60
C ALA A 204 65.22 11.86 25.10
N ASN A 205 65.91 12.64 25.95
CA ASN A 205 65.94 12.46 27.41
C ASN A 205 65.24 13.58 28.20
N SER A 206 64.54 14.51 27.53
CA SER A 206 63.87 15.65 28.17
C SER A 206 62.50 15.26 28.75
N THR A 207 62.13 15.78 29.91
CA THR A 207 60.81 15.57 30.56
C THR A 207 59.76 16.62 30.18
N SER A 208 60.10 17.61 29.35
CA SER A 208 59.18 18.68 28.95
C SER A 208 58.09 18.16 28.01
N VAL A 209 56.86 18.06 28.51
CA VAL A 209 55.68 17.62 27.74
C VAL A 209 55.37 18.60 26.60
N SER A 210 55.49 19.91 26.84
CA SER A 210 55.25 20.93 25.81
C SER A 210 56.27 20.84 24.67
N ALA A 211 57.56 20.68 24.97
CA ALA A 211 58.59 20.55 23.94
C ALA A 211 58.43 19.28 23.09
N ARG A 212 58.01 18.17 23.70
CA ARG A 212 57.69 16.93 22.96
C ARG A 212 56.47 17.09 22.06
N ARG A 213 55.44 17.82 22.49
CA ARG A 213 54.27 18.13 21.66
C ARG A 213 54.64 19.02 20.47
N ILE A 214 55.50 20.02 20.68
CA ILE A 214 56.04 20.85 19.59
C ILE A 214 56.78 19.98 18.57
N LEU A 215 57.63 19.06 19.02
CA LEU A 215 58.35 18.14 18.13
C LEU A 215 57.39 17.27 17.31
N VAL A 216 56.39 16.65 17.95
CA VAL A 216 55.37 15.82 17.27
C VAL A 216 54.57 16.65 16.25
N SER A 217 54.18 17.87 16.61
CA SER A 217 53.52 18.81 15.70
C SER A 217 54.41 19.06 14.48
N PHE A 218 55.70 19.38 14.67
CA PHE A 218 56.62 19.67 13.58
C PHE A 218 56.96 18.47 12.69
N GLU A 219 57.11 17.27 13.26
CA GLU A 219 57.23 16.04 12.47
C GLU A 219 55.99 15.86 11.57
N THR A 220 54.79 16.04 12.13
CA THR A 220 53.53 15.94 11.38
C THR A 220 53.40 17.00 10.29
N ILE A 221 53.75 18.26 10.59
CA ILE A 221 53.62 19.35 9.63
C ILE A 221 54.65 19.18 8.50
N LEU A 222 55.89 18.82 8.81
CA LEU A 222 56.93 18.63 7.78
C LEU A 222 56.59 17.46 6.86
N ASP A 223 56.08 16.34 7.40
CA ASP A 223 55.62 15.21 6.58
C ASP A 223 54.52 15.67 5.61
N ASN A 224 53.55 16.47 6.07
CA ASN A 224 52.49 17.04 5.23
C ASN A 224 52.99 18.09 4.22
N TRP A 225 54.08 18.78 4.53
CA TRP A 225 54.66 19.85 3.70
C TRP A 225 55.62 19.31 2.63
N SER A 226 56.16 18.11 2.83
CA SER A 226 57.00 17.38 1.86
C SER A 226 56.23 16.84 0.65
N VAL A 227 54.91 16.80 0.74
CA VAL A 227 54.04 16.38 -0.36
C VAL A 227 53.95 17.52 -1.37
N ASP A 228 54.61 17.36 -2.50
CA ASP A 228 54.41 18.20 -3.70
C ASP A 228 52.89 18.29 -3.94
N PRO A 229 52.30 19.48 -4.20
CA PRO A 229 50.86 19.62 -4.30
C PRO A 229 50.31 18.67 -5.36
N GLY A 230 49.81 17.52 -4.90
CA GLY A 230 49.02 16.62 -5.70
C GLY A 230 47.80 17.39 -6.16
N LEU A 231 47.55 17.36 -7.47
CA LEU A 231 46.42 17.93 -8.21
C LEU A 231 45.05 17.48 -7.65
N SER A 232 44.74 17.74 -6.39
CA SER A 232 43.60 17.09 -5.72
C SER A 232 42.26 17.69 -6.15
N THR A 233 42.25 18.92 -6.68
CA THR A 233 41.01 19.55 -7.17
C THR A 233 40.56 18.98 -8.52
N LEU A 234 41.43 18.36 -9.33
CA LEU A 234 41.06 17.80 -10.65
C LEU A 234 41.59 16.37 -10.91
N SER A 235 42.26 15.72 -9.96
CA SER A 235 42.74 14.33 -10.12
C SER A 235 41.60 13.33 -10.27
N VAL A 236 41.26 13.06 -11.51
CA VAL A 236 40.76 11.76 -11.97
C VAL A 236 41.98 10.83 -11.99
N ASP A 237 41.81 9.56 -11.61
CA ASP A 237 42.90 8.56 -11.53
C ASP A 237 43.91 8.64 -12.69
N ARG A 238 45.18 8.34 -12.36
CA ARG A 238 46.45 8.53 -13.09
C ARG A 238 46.56 8.00 -14.54
N GLU A 239 45.48 7.58 -15.18
CA GLU A 239 45.49 6.98 -16.52
C GLU A 239 44.86 7.87 -17.62
N PHE A 240 44.37 9.06 -17.27
CA PHE A 240 44.01 10.14 -18.22
C PHE A 240 45.14 11.19 -18.39
N GLU A 241 46.31 10.97 -17.79
CA GLU A 241 47.22 12.04 -17.38
C GLU A 241 48.13 12.64 -18.45
N GLU A 242 48.35 12.05 -19.63
CA GLU A 242 49.45 12.55 -20.48
C GLU A 242 49.09 13.56 -21.58
N GLU A 243 47.81 13.77 -21.96
CA GLU A 243 47.52 14.65 -23.12
C GLU A 243 46.41 15.72 -22.98
N ALA A 244 45.62 15.78 -21.88
CA ALA A 244 44.36 16.54 -21.90
C ALA A 244 44.04 17.46 -20.69
N HIS A 245 45.00 17.81 -19.83
CA HIS A 245 44.74 18.74 -18.72
C HIS A 245 45.76 19.88 -18.66
N ILE A 246 45.28 21.13 -18.59
CA ILE A 246 46.15 22.30 -18.44
C ILE A 246 46.55 22.37 -16.97
N LEU A 247 47.84 22.20 -16.67
CA LEU A 247 48.37 22.34 -15.31
C LEU A 247 48.09 23.74 -14.75
N PRO A 248 47.76 23.88 -13.46
CA PRO A 248 47.57 25.19 -12.86
C PRO A 248 48.89 25.96 -12.87
N PHE A 249 48.82 27.24 -13.21
CA PHE A 249 49.99 28.11 -13.09
C PHE A 249 50.36 28.26 -11.61
N LYS A 250 51.66 28.40 -11.30
CA LYS A 250 52.15 28.50 -9.91
C LYS A 250 51.48 29.63 -9.11
N ASN A 251 51.11 30.73 -9.76
CA ASN A 251 50.42 31.87 -9.16
C ASN A 251 48.93 31.60 -8.84
N PHE A 252 48.35 30.49 -9.33
CA PHE A 252 46.99 30.09 -8.99
C PHE A 252 46.93 29.36 -7.64
N LEU A 253 48.07 28.85 -7.18
CA LEU A 253 48.16 28.09 -5.94
C LEU A 253 48.27 29.04 -4.74
N CYS A 254 47.43 28.82 -3.74
CA CYS A 254 47.55 29.52 -2.48
C CYS A 254 48.87 29.11 -1.78
N PRO A 255 49.71 30.06 -1.33
CA PRO A 255 50.96 29.72 -0.65
C PRO A 255 50.79 28.90 0.63
N LEU A 256 49.63 28.99 1.30
CA LEU A 256 49.31 28.31 2.55
C LEU A 256 48.73 26.90 2.35
N THR A 257 47.72 26.75 1.48
CA THR A 257 47.05 25.46 1.26
C THR A 257 47.76 24.60 0.21
N LYS A 258 48.51 25.25 -0.70
CA LYS A 258 49.09 24.68 -1.91
C LYS A 258 48.06 24.18 -2.93
N GLU A 259 46.82 24.65 -2.83
CA GLU A 259 45.71 24.32 -3.73
C GLU A 259 45.34 25.53 -4.60
N VAL A 260 44.66 25.28 -5.73
CA VAL A 260 44.15 26.35 -6.60
C VAL A 260 43.14 27.19 -5.82
N MET A 261 43.36 28.51 -5.79
CA MET A 261 42.50 29.45 -5.08
C MET A 261 41.11 29.50 -5.73
N LYS A 262 40.05 29.38 -4.92
CA LYS A 262 38.66 29.62 -5.33
C LYS A 262 38.30 31.08 -5.13
N GLU A 263 38.75 31.67 -4.02
CA GLU A 263 38.57 33.09 -3.70
C GLU A 263 39.93 33.75 -3.44
N PRO A 264 40.69 34.08 -4.49
CA PRO A 264 41.99 34.74 -4.32
C PRO A 264 41.82 36.16 -3.76
N VAL A 265 42.41 36.42 -2.59
CA VAL A 265 42.44 37.74 -1.92
C VAL A 265 43.87 38.25 -1.77
N VAL A 266 44.09 39.52 -2.04
CA VAL A 266 45.40 40.20 -1.97
C VAL A 266 45.52 40.94 -0.66
N LEU A 267 46.69 40.79 -0.01
CA LEU A 267 47.07 41.56 1.18
C LEU A 267 47.80 42.87 0.82
N GLU A 268 47.98 43.76 1.81
CA GLU A 268 48.85 44.95 1.68
C GLU A 268 50.28 44.61 1.22
N SER A 269 50.76 43.41 1.53
CA SER A 269 52.07 42.88 1.10
C SER A 269 52.12 42.45 -0.38
N SER A 270 51.05 42.65 -1.15
CA SER A 270 50.88 42.23 -2.55
C SER A 270 50.92 40.71 -2.76
N GLN A 271 50.82 39.92 -1.69
CA GLN A 271 50.71 38.46 -1.75
C GLN A 271 49.24 38.06 -1.81
N THR A 272 48.93 37.04 -2.62
CA THR A 272 47.56 36.54 -2.80
C THR A 272 47.38 35.19 -2.11
N TYR A 273 46.25 34.99 -1.44
CA TYR A 273 45.90 33.78 -0.72
C TYR A 273 44.46 33.38 -0.99
N GLU A 274 44.12 32.13 -0.69
CA GLU A 274 42.73 31.72 -0.52
C GLU A 274 42.16 32.45 0.71
N ARG A 275 40.98 33.08 0.57
CA ARG A 275 40.34 33.89 1.61
C ARG A 275 40.26 33.15 2.95
N THR A 276 39.65 31.99 2.94
CA THR A 276 39.40 31.21 4.16
C THR A 276 40.70 30.81 4.87
N ALA A 277 41.75 30.51 4.10
CA ALA A 277 43.05 30.12 4.64
C ALA A 277 43.78 31.28 5.33
N ILE A 278 43.71 32.49 4.76
CA ILE A 278 44.40 33.67 5.33
C ILE A 278 43.62 34.28 6.50
N GLU A 279 42.28 34.27 6.47
CA GLU A 279 41.43 34.70 7.59
C GLU A 279 41.72 33.85 8.83
N TYR A 280 41.78 32.52 8.68
CA TYR A 280 42.08 31.62 9.79
C TYR A 280 43.51 31.83 10.35
N TRP A 281 44.47 32.22 9.50
CA TRP A 281 45.79 32.62 9.98
C TRP A 281 45.78 33.91 10.79
N PHE A 282 44.94 34.89 10.40
CA PHE A 282 44.78 36.12 11.17
C PHE A 282 44.15 35.85 12.53
N GLU A 283 43.08 35.04 12.58
CA GLU A 283 42.47 34.58 13.84
C GLU A 283 43.52 33.93 14.76
N ARG A 284 44.33 33.01 14.21
CA ARG A 284 45.41 32.38 14.96
C ARG A 284 46.43 33.38 15.52
N CYS A 285 46.81 34.38 14.75
CA CYS A 285 47.72 35.43 15.22
C CYS A 285 47.13 36.22 16.40
N LEU A 286 45.84 36.54 16.33
CA LEU A 286 45.14 37.25 17.40
C LEU A 286 45.04 36.39 18.67
N ASP A 287 44.76 35.10 18.54
CA ASP A 287 44.74 34.15 19.67
C ASP A 287 46.10 34.00 20.35
N ASP A 288 47.19 34.09 19.58
CA ASP A 288 48.56 34.08 20.08
C ASP A 288 48.97 35.41 20.73
N GLY A 289 48.09 36.43 20.71
CA GLY A 289 48.31 37.76 21.26
C GLY A 289 49.37 38.56 20.50
N ARG A 290 49.42 38.40 19.17
CA ARG A 290 50.37 39.06 18.28
C ARG A 290 49.67 39.73 17.08
N ASP A 291 50.32 40.73 16.51
CA ASP A 291 49.80 41.39 15.31
C ASP A 291 49.82 40.43 14.10
N PRO A 292 48.76 40.40 13.27
CA PRO A 292 48.74 39.57 12.08
C PRO A 292 49.85 39.95 11.08
N THR A 293 50.57 38.94 10.63
CA THR A 293 51.68 39.10 9.67
C THR A 293 51.36 38.40 8.37
N CYS A 294 51.85 38.93 7.25
CA CYS A 294 51.86 38.18 5.99
C CYS A 294 52.72 36.90 6.16
N PRO A 295 52.15 35.70 5.92
CA PRO A 295 52.88 34.43 6.10
C PRO A 295 54.15 34.31 5.27
N VAL A 296 54.17 34.87 4.06
CA VAL A 296 55.31 34.77 3.13
C VAL A 296 56.36 35.83 3.43
N THR A 297 55.97 37.11 3.54
CA THR A 297 56.93 38.21 3.71
C THR A 297 57.32 38.48 5.16
N GLY A 298 56.52 38.03 6.14
CA GLY A 298 56.70 38.34 7.56
C GLY A 298 56.35 39.78 7.94
N GLN A 299 55.82 40.58 6.99
CA GLN A 299 55.42 41.97 7.23
C GLN A 299 54.19 42.02 8.16
N VAL A 300 54.27 42.83 9.22
CA VAL A 300 53.12 43.15 10.08
C VAL A 300 52.12 43.99 9.29
N LEU A 301 50.86 43.55 9.27
CA LEU A 301 49.80 44.18 8.48
C LEU A 301 49.17 45.32 9.27
N LYS A 302 49.00 46.49 8.64
CA LYS A 302 48.33 47.65 9.28
C LYS A 302 46.81 47.56 9.20
N SER A 303 46.31 46.80 8.21
CA SER A 303 44.89 46.53 7.98
C SER A 303 44.69 45.06 7.64
N LEU A 304 43.60 44.47 8.13
CA LEU A 304 43.17 43.11 7.80
C LEU A 304 42.14 43.09 6.67
N GLU A 305 41.94 44.22 5.98
CA GLU A 305 41.04 44.32 4.83
C GLU A 305 41.53 43.43 3.68
N LEU A 306 40.73 42.44 3.32
CA LEU A 306 41.00 41.50 2.23
C LEU A 306 40.37 41.99 0.93
N LYS A 307 41.20 42.34 -0.05
CA LYS A 307 40.73 42.77 -1.37
C LYS A 307 40.72 41.58 -2.33
N LEU A 308 39.59 41.32 -2.98
CA LEU A 308 39.49 40.28 -4.01
C LEU A 308 40.45 40.59 -5.17
N ASN A 309 41.23 39.58 -5.57
CA ASN A 309 42.04 39.65 -6.77
C ASN A 309 41.18 39.30 -8.00
N ILE A 310 40.37 40.26 -8.46
CA ILE A 310 39.41 40.02 -9.56
C ILE A 310 40.10 39.49 -10.82
N GLY A 311 41.29 40.01 -11.14
CA GLY A 311 42.05 39.57 -12.32
C GLY A 311 42.52 38.11 -12.19
N LEU A 312 43.05 37.73 -11.03
CA LEU A 312 43.46 36.34 -10.79
C LEU A 312 42.25 35.40 -10.70
N ALA A 313 41.16 35.83 -10.07
CA ALA A 313 39.91 35.07 -10.01
C ALA A 313 39.40 34.76 -11.41
N GLY A 314 39.34 35.77 -12.30
CA GLY A 314 38.95 35.57 -13.70
C GLY A 314 39.89 34.66 -14.47
N ALA A 315 41.21 34.75 -14.27
CA ALA A 315 42.19 33.87 -14.91
C ALA A 315 42.08 32.42 -14.43
N ILE A 316 41.84 32.20 -13.13
CA ILE A 316 41.58 30.88 -12.57
C ILE A 316 40.26 30.33 -13.12
N GLU A 317 39.21 31.13 -13.17
CA GLU A 317 37.91 30.74 -13.73
C GLU A 317 38.03 30.35 -15.22
N GLU A 318 38.76 31.11 -16.03
CA GLU A 318 39.02 30.78 -17.43
C GLU A 318 39.78 29.44 -17.57
N TRP A 319 40.79 29.21 -16.72
CA TRP A 319 41.53 27.96 -16.67
C TRP A 319 40.63 26.77 -16.28
N VAL A 320 39.80 26.92 -15.25
CA VAL A 320 38.80 25.91 -14.84
C VAL A 320 37.86 25.62 -16.01
N ASN A 321 37.31 26.67 -16.63
CA ASN A 321 36.38 26.55 -17.75
C ASN A 321 36.99 25.80 -18.93
N ARG A 322 38.27 26.03 -19.23
CA ARG A 322 38.98 25.37 -20.32
C ARG A 322 39.26 23.90 -20.00
N ASN A 323 39.66 23.58 -18.78
CA ASN A 323 39.82 22.19 -18.34
C ASN A 323 38.49 21.43 -18.37
N ILE A 324 37.39 22.05 -17.91
CA ILE A 324 36.06 21.45 -18.02
C ILE A 324 35.67 21.22 -19.48
N GLU A 325 35.97 22.15 -20.38
CA GLU A 325 35.70 21.97 -21.81
C GLU A 325 36.46 20.76 -22.39
N ILE A 326 37.72 20.56 -22.00
CA ILE A 326 38.50 19.40 -22.42
C ILE A 326 37.92 18.10 -21.84
N LEU A 327 37.56 18.10 -20.55
CA LEU A 327 36.94 16.95 -19.89
C LEU A 327 35.60 16.57 -20.53
N VAL A 328 34.76 17.55 -20.86
CA VAL A 328 33.49 17.34 -21.57
C VAL A 328 33.73 16.77 -22.97
N LYS A 329 34.72 17.29 -23.72
CA LYS A 329 35.09 16.72 -25.03
C LYS A 329 35.56 15.27 -24.91
N GLY A 330 36.44 14.98 -23.95
CA GLY A 330 36.88 13.61 -23.66
C GLY A 330 35.73 12.69 -23.27
N ALA A 331 34.77 13.17 -22.46
CA ALA A 331 33.57 12.43 -22.11
C ALA A 331 32.70 12.09 -23.34
N VAL A 332 32.49 13.06 -24.23
CA VAL A 332 31.73 12.88 -25.48
C VAL A 332 32.45 11.89 -26.40
N GLU A 333 33.76 12.01 -26.57
CA GLU A 333 34.55 11.09 -27.39
C GLU A 333 34.48 9.65 -26.87
N GLN A 334 34.60 9.46 -25.55
CA GLN A 334 34.50 8.13 -24.94
C GLN A 334 33.10 7.53 -25.08
N LEU A 335 32.05 8.31 -24.81
CA LEU A 335 30.65 7.85 -24.93
C LEU A 335 30.21 7.63 -26.40
N SER A 336 30.91 8.23 -27.37
CA SER A 336 30.60 8.09 -28.80
C SER A 336 31.17 6.82 -29.43
N LYS A 337 32.08 6.11 -28.76
CA LYS A 337 32.67 4.87 -29.28
C LYS A 337 31.62 3.76 -29.34
N GLU A 338 31.65 2.95 -30.41
CA GLU A 338 30.70 1.84 -30.60
C GLU A 338 30.80 0.77 -29.48
N ASN A 339 32.01 0.51 -28.99
CA ASN A 339 32.29 -0.43 -27.90
C ASN A 339 32.97 0.28 -26.73
N VAL A 340 32.18 0.95 -25.89
CA VAL A 340 32.68 1.54 -24.65
C VAL A 340 32.87 0.46 -23.58
N GLU A 341 34.07 0.40 -23.00
CA GLU A 341 34.37 -0.44 -21.83
C GLU A 341 33.65 0.07 -20.58
N VAL A 342 33.27 -0.84 -19.67
CA VAL A 342 32.55 -0.50 -18.43
C VAL A 342 33.33 0.50 -17.58
N GLU A 343 34.64 0.30 -17.45
CA GLU A 343 35.52 1.23 -16.72
C GLU A 343 35.59 2.61 -17.39
N GLY A 344 35.55 2.65 -18.73
CA GLY A 344 35.50 3.91 -19.48
C GLY A 344 34.22 4.70 -19.19
N VAL A 345 33.07 4.02 -19.15
CA VAL A 345 31.79 4.64 -18.78
C VAL A 345 31.83 5.13 -17.34
N GLU A 346 32.32 4.30 -16.42
CA GLU A 346 32.42 4.64 -15.00
C GLU A 346 33.25 5.91 -14.78
N ARG A 347 34.43 6.00 -15.42
CA ARG A 347 35.28 7.20 -15.39
C ARG A 347 34.56 8.44 -15.92
N VAL A 348 33.83 8.31 -17.03
CA VAL A 348 33.07 9.44 -17.59
C VAL A 348 31.99 9.91 -16.61
N LEU A 349 31.26 8.99 -15.99
CA LEU A 349 30.22 9.34 -15.02
C LEU A 349 30.78 10.04 -13.79
N ASP A 350 31.94 9.60 -13.29
CA ASP A 350 32.64 10.22 -12.16
C ASP A 350 33.12 11.64 -12.51
N VAL A 351 33.69 11.82 -13.71
CA VAL A 351 34.09 13.16 -14.23
C VAL A 351 32.90 14.10 -14.32
N VAL A 352 31.81 13.66 -14.94
CA VAL A 352 30.62 14.50 -15.15
C VAL A 352 29.92 14.81 -13.83
N TYR A 353 29.87 13.85 -12.90
CA TYR A 353 29.38 14.07 -11.55
C TYR A 353 30.20 15.14 -10.82
N LYS A 354 31.54 15.03 -10.87
CA LYS A 354 32.46 16.00 -10.27
C LYS A 354 32.26 17.40 -10.83
N ILE A 355 32.17 17.54 -12.16
CA ILE A 355 31.89 18.82 -12.83
C ILE A 355 30.57 19.42 -12.29
N SER A 356 29.52 18.60 -12.19
CA SER A 356 28.18 19.04 -11.79
C SER A 356 28.09 19.48 -10.31
N GLU A 357 28.82 18.82 -9.41
CA GLU A 357 28.80 19.12 -7.97
C GLU A 357 29.82 20.18 -7.57
N GLU A 358 31.07 20.11 -8.05
CA GLU A 358 32.12 21.08 -7.71
C GLU A 358 31.98 22.40 -8.47
N TYR A 359 31.43 22.35 -9.69
CA TYR A 359 31.25 23.52 -10.56
C TYR A 359 29.81 23.62 -11.09
N PRO A 360 28.80 23.92 -10.24
CA PRO A 360 27.39 23.99 -10.64
C PRO A 360 27.11 24.92 -11.83
N SER A 361 27.84 26.05 -11.90
CA SER A 361 27.74 27.01 -13.01
C SER A 361 28.18 26.44 -14.35
N ASN A 362 28.85 25.29 -14.38
CA ASN A 362 29.36 24.63 -15.58
C ASN A 362 28.53 23.42 -16.04
N ARG A 363 27.41 23.10 -15.37
CA ARG A 363 26.48 22.04 -15.82
C ARG A 363 26.02 22.23 -17.27
N PHE A 364 25.81 23.49 -17.68
CA PHE A 364 25.42 23.80 -19.06
C PHE A 364 26.45 23.36 -20.11
N ARG A 365 27.74 23.20 -19.75
CA ARG A 365 28.77 22.72 -20.67
C ARG A 365 28.58 21.23 -20.96
N ALA A 366 28.30 20.43 -19.93
CA ALA A 366 27.95 19.02 -20.11
C ALA A 366 26.65 18.87 -20.92
N ARG A 367 25.65 19.71 -20.66
CA ARG A 367 24.41 19.80 -21.46
C ARG A 367 24.70 20.12 -22.92
N ASN A 368 25.39 21.22 -23.20
CA ASN A 368 25.68 21.69 -24.56
C ASN A 368 26.61 20.74 -25.32
N GLY A 369 27.48 20.01 -24.62
CA GLY A 369 28.27 18.92 -25.19
C GLY A 369 27.45 17.68 -25.56
N GLY A 370 26.17 17.61 -25.22
CA GLY A 370 25.29 16.46 -25.50
C GLY A 370 25.44 15.31 -24.50
N VAL A 371 26.22 15.48 -23.42
CA VAL A 371 26.53 14.41 -22.46
C VAL A 371 25.27 13.87 -21.79
N VAL A 372 24.31 14.74 -21.44
CA VAL A 372 23.02 14.34 -20.85
C VAL A 372 22.31 13.30 -21.72
N VAL A 373 22.15 13.60 -23.00
CA VAL A 373 21.50 12.72 -23.99
C VAL A 373 22.25 11.39 -24.11
N MET A 374 23.59 11.43 -24.12
CA MET A 374 24.41 10.23 -24.24
C MET A 374 24.29 9.32 -23.02
N ILE A 375 24.24 9.86 -21.80
CA ILE A 375 24.03 9.07 -20.58
C ILE A 375 22.63 8.42 -20.59
N VAL A 376 21.58 9.16 -21.00
CA VAL A 376 20.23 8.60 -21.11
C VAL A 376 20.17 7.48 -22.17
N LYS A 377 20.80 7.68 -23.34
CA LYS A 377 20.89 6.65 -24.39
C LYS A 377 21.68 5.42 -23.94
N LEU A 378 22.71 5.62 -23.14
CA LEU A 378 23.50 4.53 -22.56
C LEU A 378 22.66 3.67 -21.59
N LEU A 379 21.82 4.30 -20.77
CA LEU A 379 20.84 3.59 -19.94
C LEU A 379 19.79 2.83 -20.78
N LYS A 380 19.35 3.41 -21.89
CA LYS A 380 18.35 2.82 -22.81
C LYS A 380 18.90 1.61 -23.57
N ASN A 381 20.12 1.71 -24.10
CA ASN A 381 20.69 0.72 -25.02
C ASN A 381 21.36 -0.46 -24.28
N ARG A 382 21.74 -0.30 -23.01
CA ARG A 382 22.40 -1.35 -22.20
C ARG A 382 21.61 -1.77 -20.96
N SER A 383 20.27 -1.81 -21.04
CA SER A 383 19.37 -2.12 -19.92
C SER A 383 19.60 -3.49 -19.25
N ASN A 384 20.18 -4.47 -19.95
CA ASN A 384 20.46 -5.79 -19.35
C ASN A 384 21.96 -6.06 -19.07
N GLY A 385 22.88 -5.21 -19.56
CA GLY A 385 24.32 -5.50 -19.56
C GLY A 385 25.20 -4.57 -18.72
N ILE A 386 24.67 -3.42 -18.25
CA ILE A 386 25.49 -2.38 -17.58
C ILE A 386 25.77 -2.67 -16.10
N GLY A 387 25.01 -3.57 -15.46
CA GLY A 387 25.11 -3.83 -14.03
C GLY A 387 24.47 -2.76 -13.16
N THR A 388 24.00 -3.15 -11.97
CA THR A 388 23.25 -2.27 -11.05
C THR A 388 24.09 -1.13 -10.47
N VAL A 389 25.38 -1.37 -10.27
CA VAL A 389 26.33 -0.36 -9.74
C VAL A 389 26.49 0.81 -10.71
N LEU A 390 26.78 0.51 -11.98
CA LEU A 390 27.01 1.53 -12.99
C LEU A 390 25.72 2.28 -13.35
N ARG A 391 24.57 1.58 -13.33
CA ARG A 391 23.26 2.24 -13.44
C ARG A 391 23.00 3.20 -12.27
N GLY A 392 23.31 2.78 -11.05
CA GLY A 392 23.25 3.66 -9.87
C GLY A 392 24.12 4.90 -10.03
N LYS A 393 25.36 4.76 -10.50
CA LYS A 393 26.24 5.90 -10.82
C LYS A 393 25.64 6.81 -11.91
N ALA A 394 25.12 6.24 -12.99
CA ALA A 394 24.51 7.02 -14.06
C ALA A 394 23.29 7.82 -13.57
N LEU A 395 22.42 7.22 -12.75
CA LEU A 395 21.28 7.89 -12.13
C LEU A 395 21.72 9.00 -11.18
N MET A 396 22.77 8.77 -10.39
CA MET A 396 23.37 9.78 -9.52
C MET A 396 23.91 10.97 -10.32
N THR A 397 24.64 10.73 -11.41
CA THR A 397 25.14 11.79 -12.30
C THR A 397 24.00 12.55 -12.98
N LEU A 398 22.95 11.85 -13.44
CA LEU A 398 21.76 12.50 -14.01
C LEU A 398 21.00 13.33 -12.97
N LEU A 399 20.90 12.86 -11.72
CA LEU A 399 20.28 13.62 -10.62
C LEU A 399 21.00 14.94 -10.37
N THR A 400 22.33 14.98 -10.37
CA THR A 400 23.05 16.24 -10.17
C THR A 400 22.90 17.18 -11.37
N LEU A 401 22.87 16.63 -12.59
CA LEU A 401 22.62 17.40 -13.82
C LEU A 401 21.16 17.91 -13.91
N ALA A 402 20.19 17.20 -13.33
CA ALA A 402 18.78 17.59 -13.33
C ALA A 402 18.50 18.85 -12.50
N LYS A 403 19.45 19.28 -11.65
CA LYS A 403 19.43 20.60 -10.98
C LYS A 403 19.55 21.78 -11.96
N ASP A 404 19.87 21.53 -13.23
CA ASP A 404 19.78 22.49 -14.33
C ASP A 404 18.48 22.23 -15.13
N ASP A 405 17.58 23.22 -15.16
CA ASP A 405 16.23 23.05 -15.70
C ASP A 405 16.19 22.62 -17.17
N GLU A 406 17.11 23.11 -18.01
CA GLU A 406 17.18 22.69 -19.40
C GLU A 406 17.70 21.25 -19.55
N SER A 407 18.64 20.83 -18.70
CA SER A 407 19.04 19.42 -18.62
C SER A 407 17.89 18.54 -18.16
N LYS A 408 17.09 18.98 -17.18
CA LYS A 408 15.87 18.31 -16.72
C LYS A 408 14.89 18.09 -17.88
N LYS A 409 14.59 19.13 -18.66
CA LYS A 409 13.73 19.02 -19.87
C LYS A 409 14.27 18.02 -20.89
N ILE A 410 15.56 18.11 -21.22
CA ILE A 410 16.21 17.18 -22.17
C ILE A 410 16.09 15.72 -21.68
N MET A 411 16.30 15.44 -20.39
CA MET A 411 16.14 14.09 -19.84
C MET A 411 14.71 13.58 -20.01
N LEU A 412 13.72 14.43 -19.79
CA LEU A 412 12.31 14.07 -19.88
C LEU A 412 11.88 13.84 -21.33
N ASP A 413 12.39 14.63 -22.27
CA ASP A 413 12.16 14.44 -23.72
C ASP A 413 12.80 13.14 -24.23
N GLU A 414 13.99 12.79 -23.73
CA GLU A 414 14.67 11.52 -24.04
C GLU A 414 14.04 10.29 -23.35
N GLY A 415 13.01 10.48 -22.52
CA GLY A 415 12.24 9.40 -21.90
C GLY A 415 12.82 8.85 -20.60
N MET A 416 13.56 9.68 -19.85
CA MET A 416 14.22 9.27 -18.61
C MET A 416 13.25 8.78 -17.51
N THR A 417 12.01 9.28 -17.49
CA THR A 417 10.97 8.84 -16.53
C THR A 417 10.80 7.31 -16.53
N ARG A 418 10.68 6.69 -17.72
CA ARG A 418 10.52 5.24 -17.86
C ARG A 418 11.76 4.47 -17.42
N LEU A 419 12.95 5.00 -17.71
CA LEU A 419 14.21 4.38 -17.32
C LEU A 419 14.43 4.43 -15.82
N ALA A 420 14.05 5.53 -15.17
CA ALA A 420 14.07 5.66 -13.72
C ALA A 420 13.09 4.68 -13.06
N ILE A 421 11.86 4.55 -13.59
CA ILE A 421 10.88 3.57 -13.09
C ILE A 421 11.37 2.13 -13.26
N HIS A 422 12.02 1.80 -14.38
CA HIS A 422 12.64 0.49 -14.56
C HIS A 422 13.74 0.21 -13.52
N SER A 423 14.50 1.24 -13.14
CA SER A 423 15.56 1.14 -12.13
C SER A 423 15.02 0.92 -10.71
N LEU A 424 13.73 1.15 -10.46
CA LEU A 424 13.08 0.78 -9.20
C LEU A 424 13.03 -0.74 -8.98
N THR A 425 13.09 -1.53 -10.07
CA THR A 425 13.19 -3.00 -9.99
C THR A 425 14.63 -3.50 -9.81
N GLY A 426 15.60 -2.59 -9.72
CA GLY A 426 17.01 -2.91 -9.53
C GLY A 426 17.28 -3.67 -8.23
N SER A 427 18.28 -4.55 -8.25
CA SER A 427 18.68 -5.32 -7.06
C SER A 427 19.49 -4.49 -6.06
N SER A 428 20.11 -3.39 -6.50
CA SER A 428 20.89 -2.48 -5.63
C SER A 428 19.99 -1.45 -4.95
N GLU A 429 20.14 -1.29 -3.64
CA GLU A 429 19.45 -0.25 -2.87
C GLU A 429 19.81 1.16 -3.39
N LYS A 430 21.09 1.41 -3.69
CA LYS A 430 21.54 2.72 -4.21
C LYS A 430 20.94 3.04 -5.58
N GLU A 431 20.76 2.03 -6.44
CA GLU A 431 20.09 2.22 -7.73
C GLU A 431 18.64 2.67 -7.54
N ARG A 432 17.90 1.98 -6.65
CA ARG A 432 16.52 2.34 -6.30
C ARG A 432 16.45 3.73 -5.66
N GLU A 433 17.36 4.03 -4.73
CA GLU A 433 17.43 5.32 -4.06
C GLU A 433 17.63 6.48 -5.04
N TYR A 434 18.62 6.39 -5.94
CA TYR A 434 18.86 7.44 -6.93
C TYR A 434 17.75 7.52 -7.98
N ALA A 435 17.12 6.41 -8.34
CA ALA A 435 15.95 6.41 -9.21
C ALA A 435 14.78 7.18 -8.59
N VAL A 436 14.45 6.93 -7.31
CA VAL A 436 13.38 7.66 -6.62
C VAL A 436 13.74 9.14 -6.46
N LYS A 437 14.98 9.47 -6.07
CA LYS A 437 15.44 10.87 -5.96
C LYS A 437 15.34 11.63 -7.29
N LEU A 438 15.68 10.99 -8.41
CA LEU A 438 15.55 11.59 -9.74
C LEU A 438 14.08 11.80 -10.12
N LEU A 439 13.21 10.84 -9.83
CA LEU A 439 11.76 10.99 -10.04
C LEU A 439 11.17 12.10 -9.16
N LEU A 440 11.65 12.24 -7.91
CA LEU A 440 11.26 13.32 -7.01
C LEU A 440 11.68 14.69 -7.57
N GLU A 441 12.90 14.80 -8.11
CA GLU A 441 13.38 16.01 -8.80
C GLU A 441 12.53 16.36 -10.04
N PHE A 442 11.97 15.36 -10.73
CA PHE A 442 11.02 15.59 -11.83
C PHE A 442 9.61 15.95 -11.34
N SER A 443 9.19 15.45 -10.18
CA SER A 443 7.84 15.66 -9.62
C SER A 443 7.57 17.09 -9.15
N SER A 444 8.56 17.98 -9.17
CA SER A 444 8.35 19.41 -8.90
C SER A 444 7.41 20.10 -9.91
N ASP A 445 7.20 19.49 -11.07
CA ASP A 445 6.26 19.95 -12.11
C ASP A 445 5.04 19.01 -12.17
N GLU A 446 3.84 19.59 -12.14
CA GLU A 446 2.58 18.85 -12.18
C GLU A 446 2.45 17.98 -13.45
N ALA A 447 2.91 18.47 -14.61
CA ALA A 447 2.85 17.73 -15.86
C ALA A 447 3.67 16.43 -15.80
N TYR A 448 4.79 16.45 -15.07
CA TYR A 448 5.64 15.27 -14.90
C TYR A 448 5.11 14.33 -13.83
N CYS A 449 4.39 14.80 -12.81
CA CYS A 449 3.65 13.93 -11.89
C CYS A 449 2.67 13.04 -12.64
N THR A 450 1.86 13.61 -13.54
CA THR A 450 0.92 12.84 -14.37
C THR A 450 1.66 11.82 -15.25
N ARG A 451 2.81 12.21 -15.82
CA ARG A 451 3.64 11.31 -16.62
C ARG A 451 4.16 10.14 -15.80
N ILE A 452 4.68 10.37 -14.59
CA ILE A 452 5.13 9.33 -13.67
C ILE A 452 3.97 8.40 -13.31
N ALA A 453 2.81 8.97 -12.95
CA ALA A 453 1.62 8.21 -12.57
C ALA A 453 1.09 7.33 -13.73
N SER A 454 1.19 7.81 -14.96
CA SER A 454 0.73 7.10 -16.17
C SER A 454 1.62 5.94 -16.61
N GLU A 455 2.87 5.90 -16.15
CA GLU A 455 3.82 4.86 -16.55
C GLU A 455 3.47 3.51 -15.91
N LYS A 456 3.47 2.46 -16.73
CA LYS A 456 2.95 1.14 -16.36
C LYS A 456 3.72 0.55 -15.18
N GLY A 457 3.01 0.26 -14.09
CA GLY A 457 3.56 -0.38 -12.90
C GLY A 457 4.28 0.58 -11.94
N ALA A 458 4.44 1.86 -12.28
CA ALA A 458 5.15 2.84 -11.46
C ALA A 458 4.56 2.95 -10.06
N LEU A 459 3.26 3.22 -9.96
CA LEU A 459 2.56 3.42 -8.69
C LEU A 459 2.51 2.15 -7.82
N VAL A 460 2.44 0.97 -8.44
CA VAL A 460 2.47 -0.31 -7.72
C VAL A 460 3.87 -0.56 -7.13
N LEU A 461 4.93 -0.30 -7.90
CA LEU A 461 6.30 -0.41 -7.42
C LEU A 461 6.60 0.59 -6.29
N LEU A 462 6.22 1.85 -6.46
CA LEU A 462 6.38 2.88 -5.43
C LEU A 462 5.60 2.52 -4.16
N SER A 463 4.39 1.97 -4.29
CA SER A 463 3.59 1.54 -3.13
C SER A 463 4.19 0.36 -2.40
N SER A 464 4.72 -0.62 -3.15
CA SER A 464 5.45 -1.74 -2.57
C SER A 464 6.71 -1.26 -1.82
N MET A 465 7.44 -0.30 -2.39
CA MET A 465 8.65 0.27 -1.78
C MET A 465 8.33 1.10 -0.52
N ALA A 466 7.29 1.92 -0.55
CA ALA A 466 6.85 2.71 0.60
C ALA A 466 6.39 1.81 1.78
N GLY A 467 5.78 0.66 1.48
CA GLY A 467 5.41 -0.33 2.49
C GLY A 467 6.55 -1.21 2.99
N ASN A 468 7.76 -1.13 2.39
CA ASN A 468 8.88 -1.98 2.76
C ASN A 468 9.68 -1.39 3.94
N LEU A 469 9.47 -1.95 5.12
CA LEU A 469 10.13 -1.53 6.36
C LEU A 469 11.63 -1.91 6.45
N GLU A 470 12.13 -2.76 5.55
CA GLU A 470 13.55 -3.17 5.55
C GLU A 470 14.50 -2.03 5.13
N HIS A 471 14.02 -1.11 4.28
CA HIS A 471 14.82 -0.02 3.72
C HIS A 471 14.15 1.34 3.96
N PRO A 472 14.21 1.88 5.20
CA PRO A 472 13.44 3.07 5.58
C PRO A 472 13.80 4.33 4.78
N ALA A 473 15.06 4.48 4.35
CA ALA A 473 15.46 5.63 3.52
C ALA A 473 14.74 5.65 2.17
N VAL A 474 14.70 4.51 1.48
CA VAL A 474 14.03 4.36 0.18
C VAL A 474 12.51 4.39 0.33
N ALA A 475 11.97 3.78 1.40
CA ALA A 475 10.55 3.81 1.71
C ALA A 475 10.05 5.24 1.94
N ASN A 476 10.78 6.04 2.73
CA ASN A 476 10.44 7.45 2.97
C ASN A 476 10.46 8.28 1.69
N LEU A 477 11.47 8.09 0.83
CA LEU A 477 11.54 8.77 -0.48
C LEU A 477 10.41 8.36 -1.42
N ALA A 478 10.04 7.08 -1.42
CA ALA A 478 8.94 6.57 -2.25
C ALA A 478 7.60 7.16 -1.77
N GLU A 479 7.38 7.21 -0.46
CA GLU A 479 6.19 7.83 0.12
C GLU A 479 6.16 9.33 -0.15
N GLU A 480 7.29 10.04 -0.04
CA GLU A 480 7.37 11.46 -0.40
C GLU A 480 6.98 11.70 -1.87
N LEU A 481 7.52 10.91 -2.81
CA LEU A 481 7.14 10.99 -4.22
C LEU A 481 5.65 10.69 -4.44
N LEU A 482 5.11 9.69 -3.75
CA LEU A 482 3.67 9.38 -3.82
C LEU A 482 2.83 10.54 -3.32
N THR A 483 3.19 11.15 -2.18
CA THR A 483 2.47 12.33 -1.66
C THR A 483 2.52 13.52 -2.61
N GLN A 484 3.61 13.72 -3.36
CA GLN A 484 3.67 14.74 -4.41
C GLN A 484 2.71 14.42 -5.56
N ILE A 485 2.69 13.18 -6.03
CA ILE A 485 1.78 12.73 -7.10
C ILE A 485 0.31 12.82 -6.65
N GLU A 486 0.02 12.51 -5.38
CA GLU A 486 -1.33 12.57 -4.79
C GLU A 486 -1.89 13.99 -4.68
N ARG A 487 -1.07 15.03 -4.77
CA ARG A 487 -1.53 16.43 -4.80
C ARG A 487 -2.08 16.84 -6.16
N ASN A 488 -1.67 16.18 -7.23
CA ASN A 488 -2.09 16.48 -8.59
C ASN A 488 -3.39 15.76 -8.96
N ASP A 489 -4.42 16.52 -9.33
CA ASP A 489 -5.75 16.00 -9.69
C ASP A 489 -5.72 15.10 -10.93
N ASP A 490 -4.87 15.41 -11.92
CA ASP A 490 -4.73 14.61 -13.15
C ASP A 490 -4.13 13.22 -12.87
N SER A 491 -3.46 13.04 -11.74
CA SER A 491 -2.85 11.76 -11.33
C SER A 491 -3.83 10.84 -10.60
N VAL A 492 -4.99 11.34 -10.15
CA VAL A 492 -5.93 10.60 -9.29
C VAL A 492 -6.49 9.35 -9.96
N GLN A 493 -6.81 9.41 -11.25
CA GLN A 493 -7.28 8.24 -11.99
C GLN A 493 -6.22 7.12 -12.00
N HIS A 494 -4.95 7.47 -12.18
CA HIS A 494 -3.85 6.53 -12.18
C HIS A 494 -3.62 5.92 -10.79
N LEU A 495 -3.70 6.74 -9.73
CA LEU A 495 -3.64 6.31 -8.33
C LEU A 495 -4.75 5.31 -7.98
N ALA A 496 -6.00 5.62 -8.36
CA ALA A 496 -7.13 4.75 -8.13
C ALA A 496 -6.99 3.42 -8.91
N ALA A 497 -6.49 3.46 -10.15
CA ALA A 497 -6.22 2.25 -10.93
C ALA A 497 -5.11 1.37 -10.33
N ALA A 498 -4.18 1.96 -9.57
CA ALA A 498 -3.15 1.26 -8.79
C ALA A 498 -3.63 0.79 -7.41
N GLY A 499 -4.90 1.05 -7.04
CA GLY A 499 -5.49 0.64 -5.77
C GLY A 499 -5.40 1.69 -4.65
N ARG A 500 -4.82 2.87 -4.89
CA ARG A 500 -4.81 3.99 -3.93
C ARG A 500 -6.03 4.86 -4.14
N PHE A 501 -7.13 4.52 -3.46
CA PHE A 501 -8.40 5.24 -3.60
C PHE A 501 -8.51 6.48 -2.71
N GLU A 502 -7.73 6.62 -1.64
CA GLU A 502 -7.86 7.73 -0.69
C GLU A 502 -7.82 9.14 -1.33
N PRO A 503 -6.92 9.43 -2.29
CA PRO A 503 -6.91 10.72 -2.99
C PRO A 503 -8.20 10.98 -3.79
N LEU A 504 -8.82 9.93 -4.33
CA LEU A 504 -10.08 9.99 -5.07
C LEU A 504 -11.27 10.20 -4.12
N LEU A 505 -11.29 9.45 -3.00
CA LEU A 505 -12.38 9.45 -2.02
C LEU A 505 -12.44 10.80 -1.29
N SER A 506 -11.30 11.30 -0.80
CA SER A 506 -11.20 12.61 -0.13
C SER A 506 -11.70 13.75 -1.04
N ARG A 507 -11.26 13.80 -2.30
CA ARG A 507 -11.71 14.81 -3.28
C ARG A 507 -13.18 14.70 -3.62
N LEU A 508 -13.72 13.48 -3.71
CA LEU A 508 -15.14 13.28 -3.97
C LEU A 508 -16.02 13.70 -2.79
N CYS A 509 -15.56 13.52 -1.55
CA CYS A 509 -16.32 13.87 -0.36
C CYS A 509 -16.19 15.37 -0.01
N GLU A 510 -14.97 15.91 -0.06
CA GLU A 510 -14.63 17.22 0.53
C GLU A 510 -14.33 18.30 -0.53
N GLY A 511 -14.07 17.93 -1.78
CA GLY A 511 -13.68 18.87 -2.84
C GLY A 511 -14.78 19.84 -3.30
N PRO A 512 -14.44 20.86 -4.09
CA PRO A 512 -15.41 21.70 -4.77
C PRO A 512 -16.19 20.91 -5.84
N ASP A 513 -17.35 21.43 -6.27
CA ASP A 513 -18.28 20.69 -7.11
C ASP A 513 -17.68 20.23 -8.44
N ASP A 514 -16.85 21.05 -9.10
CA ASP A 514 -16.16 20.70 -10.33
C ASP A 514 -15.24 19.49 -10.16
N ILE A 515 -14.46 19.45 -9.07
CA ILE A 515 -13.60 18.32 -8.73
C ILE A 515 -14.43 17.09 -8.37
N LYS A 516 -15.50 17.24 -7.58
CA LYS A 516 -16.42 16.13 -7.25
C LYS A 516 -17.01 15.49 -8.50
N ILE A 517 -17.40 16.31 -9.48
CA ILE A 517 -17.93 15.86 -10.77
C ILE A 517 -16.86 15.08 -11.56
N GLN A 518 -15.62 15.59 -11.60
CA GLN A 518 -14.51 14.84 -12.22
C GLN A 518 -14.26 13.50 -11.53
N MET A 519 -14.22 13.44 -10.19
CA MET A 519 -14.03 12.19 -9.44
C MET A 519 -15.18 11.20 -9.68
N ALA A 520 -16.42 11.67 -9.71
CA ALA A 520 -17.57 10.84 -10.06
C ALA A 520 -17.46 10.28 -11.49
N SER A 521 -17.00 11.09 -12.45
CA SER A 521 -16.74 10.65 -13.83
C SER A 521 -15.65 9.56 -13.90
N ILE A 522 -14.60 9.67 -13.09
CA ILE A 522 -13.57 8.62 -12.96
C ILE A 522 -14.21 7.32 -12.45
N ILE A 523 -14.97 7.34 -11.34
CA ILE A 523 -15.66 6.15 -10.82
C ILE A 523 -16.58 5.52 -11.86
N GLY A 524 -17.34 6.34 -12.60
CA GLY A 524 -18.27 5.87 -13.62
C GLY A 524 -17.60 5.09 -14.76
N ARG A 525 -16.35 5.43 -15.12
CA ARG A 525 -15.60 4.79 -16.20
C ARG A 525 -14.68 3.65 -15.74
N MET A 526 -14.43 3.52 -14.44
CA MET A 526 -13.49 2.53 -13.91
C MET A 526 -14.08 1.12 -13.84
N THR A 527 -13.23 0.12 -14.08
CA THR A 527 -13.53 -1.29 -13.78
C THR A 527 -13.18 -1.61 -12.32
N LEU A 528 -14.19 -1.56 -11.45
CA LEU A 528 -14.02 -1.75 -10.01
C LEU A 528 -14.28 -3.20 -9.59
N THR A 529 -13.45 -3.70 -8.66
CA THR A 529 -13.70 -4.98 -7.97
C THR A 529 -14.85 -4.83 -6.96
N ASN A 530 -15.46 -5.94 -6.53
CA ASN A 530 -16.55 -5.90 -5.55
C ASN A 530 -16.15 -5.19 -4.25
N ASN A 531 -14.94 -5.44 -3.74
CA ASN A 531 -14.44 -4.78 -2.53
C ASN A 531 -14.32 -3.26 -2.71
N ASN A 532 -13.81 -2.82 -3.87
CA ASN A 532 -13.67 -1.39 -4.16
C ASN A 532 -15.04 -0.72 -4.31
N LYS A 533 -16.01 -1.38 -4.96
CA LYS A 533 -17.39 -0.89 -5.07
C LYS A 533 -18.04 -0.71 -3.70
N GLU A 534 -17.83 -1.65 -2.78
CA GLU A 534 -18.35 -1.59 -1.42
C GLU A 534 -17.72 -0.43 -0.64
N GLN A 535 -16.40 -0.27 -0.69
CA GLN A 535 -15.68 0.82 -0.03
C GLN A 535 -16.15 2.19 -0.53
N ILE A 536 -16.20 2.38 -1.85
CA ILE A 536 -16.62 3.65 -2.47
C ILE A 536 -18.08 3.96 -2.11
N ALA A 537 -18.98 2.96 -2.17
CA ALA A 537 -20.38 3.18 -1.82
C ALA A 537 -20.54 3.61 -0.36
N ARG A 538 -19.86 2.96 0.60
CA ARG A 538 -19.95 3.32 2.02
C ARG A 538 -19.52 4.76 2.32
N GLN A 539 -18.50 5.26 1.62
CA GLN A 539 -17.93 6.58 1.92
C GLN A 539 -18.53 7.70 1.09
N CYS A 540 -18.91 7.45 -0.16
CA CYS A 540 -19.24 8.50 -1.13
C CYS A 540 -20.67 8.46 -1.67
N ALA A 541 -21.49 7.44 -1.36
CA ALA A 541 -22.84 7.33 -1.90
C ALA A 541 -23.69 8.58 -1.63
N GLN A 542 -23.62 9.12 -0.42
CA GLN A 542 -24.34 10.35 -0.04
C GLN A 542 -23.97 11.54 -0.93
N THR A 543 -22.68 11.77 -1.17
CA THR A 543 -22.21 12.87 -2.00
C THR A 543 -22.59 12.67 -3.47
N LEU A 544 -22.57 11.44 -3.98
CA LEU A 544 -23.06 11.14 -5.33
C LEU A 544 -24.56 11.44 -5.44
N VAL A 545 -25.37 11.07 -4.45
CA VAL A 545 -26.81 11.41 -4.43
C VAL A 545 -27.04 12.92 -4.41
N GLU A 546 -26.28 13.67 -3.64
CA GLU A 546 -26.34 15.14 -3.61
C GLU A 546 -26.02 15.77 -4.98
N LEU A 547 -25.02 15.22 -5.70
CA LEU A 547 -24.66 15.67 -7.05
C LEU A 547 -25.79 15.46 -8.08
N LEU A 548 -26.74 14.53 -7.88
CA LEU A 548 -27.88 14.35 -8.79
C LEU A 548 -28.79 15.58 -8.86
N SER A 549 -28.83 16.36 -7.77
CA SER A 549 -29.59 17.61 -7.69
C SER A 549 -28.95 18.73 -8.52
N LYS A 550 -27.67 18.61 -8.87
CA LYS A 550 -26.91 19.59 -9.66
C LYS A 550 -26.89 19.19 -11.14
N PRO A 551 -27.28 20.07 -12.08
CA PRO A 551 -27.39 19.69 -13.50
C PRO A 551 -26.04 19.33 -14.12
N GLU A 552 -24.95 20.01 -13.74
CA GLU A 552 -23.59 19.77 -14.25
C GLU A 552 -23.03 18.42 -13.80
N GLY A 553 -23.39 17.96 -12.60
CA GLY A 553 -22.88 16.73 -12.00
C GLY A 553 -23.74 15.49 -12.23
N ARG A 554 -24.95 15.66 -12.77
CA ARG A 554 -25.94 14.58 -12.89
C ARG A 554 -25.44 13.41 -13.72
N THR A 555 -24.84 13.65 -14.88
CA THR A 555 -24.35 12.59 -15.76
C THR A 555 -23.26 11.75 -15.08
N SER A 556 -22.25 12.40 -14.51
CA SER A 556 -21.13 11.73 -13.84
C SER A 556 -21.58 10.97 -12.60
N SER A 557 -22.50 11.54 -11.81
CA SER A 557 -23.07 10.87 -10.65
C SER A 557 -23.90 9.64 -11.04
N LEU A 558 -24.76 9.74 -12.05
CA LEU A 558 -25.53 8.59 -12.54
C LEU A 558 -24.62 7.46 -13.05
N GLN A 559 -23.55 7.78 -13.77
CA GLN A 559 -22.57 6.77 -14.21
C GLN A 559 -21.87 6.09 -13.03
N ALA A 560 -21.44 6.86 -12.02
CA ALA A 560 -20.84 6.33 -10.80
C ALA A 560 -21.81 5.41 -10.04
N LEU A 561 -23.03 5.88 -9.78
CA LEU A 561 -24.08 5.11 -9.09
C LEU A 561 -24.47 3.84 -9.86
N ASN A 562 -24.49 3.87 -11.19
CA ASN A 562 -24.73 2.68 -12.01
C ASN A 562 -23.61 1.64 -11.82
N ASN A 563 -22.35 2.06 -11.78
CA ASN A 563 -21.22 1.16 -11.51
C ASN A 563 -21.29 0.55 -10.10
N LEU A 564 -21.60 1.36 -9.09
CA LEU A 564 -21.70 0.94 -7.68
C LEU A 564 -22.91 0.05 -7.41
N SER A 565 -24.07 0.32 -8.03
CA SER A 565 -25.30 -0.46 -7.86
C SER A 565 -25.22 -1.85 -8.49
N GLY A 566 -24.27 -2.11 -9.39
CA GLY A 566 -24.03 -3.43 -9.95
C GLY A 566 -23.53 -4.48 -8.93
N LEU A 567 -23.28 -4.10 -7.66
CA LEU A 567 -23.02 -5.02 -6.56
C LEU A 567 -24.26 -5.08 -5.65
N ASP A 568 -24.87 -6.26 -5.52
CA ASP A 568 -26.11 -6.48 -4.75
C ASP A 568 -26.04 -5.92 -3.32
N TYR A 569 -24.91 -6.09 -2.64
CA TYR A 569 -24.70 -5.61 -1.27
C TYR A 569 -24.80 -4.08 -1.14
N ASN A 570 -24.47 -3.34 -2.21
CA ASN A 570 -24.55 -1.88 -2.20
C ASN A 570 -25.97 -1.34 -2.26
N ALA A 571 -26.97 -2.15 -2.65
CA ALA A 571 -28.36 -1.71 -2.75
C ALA A 571 -28.84 -1.09 -1.42
N THR A 572 -28.55 -1.74 -0.30
CA THR A 572 -28.87 -1.24 1.05
C THR A 572 -28.24 0.11 1.33
N ILE A 573 -26.93 0.25 1.10
CA ILE A 573 -26.19 1.50 1.35
C ILE A 573 -26.79 2.65 0.53
N LEU A 574 -27.07 2.41 -0.75
CA LEU A 574 -27.60 3.42 -1.65
C LEU A 574 -29.03 3.84 -1.25
N VAL A 575 -29.86 2.90 -0.81
CA VAL A 575 -31.21 3.18 -0.29
C VAL A 575 -31.14 4.03 0.99
N ASP A 576 -30.24 3.71 1.91
CA ASP A 576 -30.05 4.47 3.16
C ASP A 576 -29.57 5.91 2.88
N CYS A 577 -28.84 6.14 1.79
CA CYS A 577 -28.45 7.47 1.28
C CYS A 577 -29.55 8.18 0.46
N ALA A 578 -30.80 7.72 0.50
CA ALA A 578 -31.94 8.30 -0.22
C ALA A 578 -31.75 8.41 -1.75
N VAL A 579 -31.09 7.42 -2.37
CA VAL A 579 -30.91 7.38 -3.83
C VAL A 579 -32.25 7.26 -4.58
N LEU A 580 -33.21 6.49 -4.05
CA LEU A 580 -34.46 6.16 -4.74
C LEU A 580 -35.33 7.40 -5.03
N PRO A 581 -35.58 8.32 -4.07
CA PRO A 581 -36.27 9.58 -4.36
C PRO A 581 -35.66 10.37 -5.54
N ALA A 582 -34.34 10.48 -5.59
CA ALA A 582 -33.66 11.23 -6.64
C ALA A 582 -33.80 10.55 -8.01
N LEU A 583 -33.64 9.23 -8.07
CA LEU A 583 -33.73 8.47 -9.33
C LEU A 583 -35.17 8.39 -9.87
N VAL A 584 -36.16 8.19 -8.99
CA VAL A 584 -37.57 8.18 -9.39
C VAL A 584 -37.99 9.55 -9.93
N ALA A 585 -37.54 10.64 -9.30
CA ALA A 585 -37.80 11.99 -9.80
C ALA A 585 -37.22 12.21 -11.20
N ILE A 586 -36.00 11.72 -11.47
CA ILE A 586 -35.37 11.79 -12.80
C ILE A 586 -36.13 10.92 -13.83
N LEU A 587 -36.50 9.70 -13.45
CA LEU A 587 -37.15 8.74 -14.34
C LEU A 587 -38.56 9.21 -14.76
N LEU A 588 -39.35 9.73 -13.81
CA LEU A 588 -40.74 10.14 -14.01
C LEU A 588 -40.91 11.59 -14.49
N GLN A 589 -39.83 12.32 -14.73
CA GLN A 589 -39.92 13.71 -15.21
C GLN A 589 -40.45 13.78 -16.65
N ASP A 590 -41.55 14.52 -16.87
CA ASP A 590 -42.30 14.53 -18.14
C ASP A 590 -41.61 15.34 -19.28
N GLU A 591 -40.93 16.46 -18.99
CA GLU A 591 -40.28 17.31 -20.01
C GLU A 591 -38.81 17.66 -19.67
N GLY A 592 -37.93 17.67 -20.68
CA GLY A 592 -36.55 18.21 -20.61
C GLY A 592 -35.45 17.29 -20.06
N SER A 593 -35.77 16.07 -19.61
CA SER A 593 -34.75 15.11 -19.15
C SER A 593 -34.12 14.35 -20.32
N SER A 594 -32.78 14.24 -20.33
CA SER A 594 -32.05 13.42 -21.29
C SER A 594 -32.53 11.96 -21.28
N PRO A 595 -32.69 11.30 -22.44
CA PRO A 595 -33.02 9.88 -22.51
C PRO A 595 -31.96 9.02 -21.79
N ASP A 596 -30.68 9.41 -21.87
CA ASP A 596 -29.56 8.73 -21.22
C ASP A 596 -29.69 8.78 -19.68
N TRP A 597 -30.20 9.89 -19.14
CA TRP A 597 -30.43 10.01 -17.70
C TRP A 597 -31.54 9.10 -17.22
N LYS A 598 -32.64 9.00 -17.99
CA LYS A 598 -33.75 8.09 -17.68
C LYS A 598 -33.29 6.64 -17.75
N GLU A 599 -32.49 6.29 -18.75
CA GLU A 599 -31.92 4.95 -18.88
C GLU A 599 -31.02 4.59 -17.70
N LEU A 600 -30.04 5.44 -17.36
CA LEU A 600 -29.15 5.19 -16.22
C LEU A 600 -29.93 5.11 -14.90
N ALA A 601 -30.89 6.02 -14.69
CA ALA A 601 -31.74 5.98 -13.51
C ALA A 601 -32.55 4.69 -13.42
N ALA A 602 -33.17 4.26 -14.52
CA ALA A 602 -33.92 3.00 -14.57
C ALA A 602 -33.01 1.79 -14.30
N SER A 603 -31.81 1.76 -14.89
CA SER A 603 -30.84 0.68 -14.66
C SER A 603 -30.43 0.58 -13.18
N ILE A 604 -30.12 1.71 -12.54
CA ILE A 604 -29.76 1.76 -11.11
C ILE A 604 -30.92 1.27 -10.24
N ILE A 605 -32.14 1.79 -10.47
CA ILE A 605 -33.32 1.36 -9.72
C ILE A 605 -33.53 -0.15 -9.91
N ALA A 606 -33.40 -0.65 -11.14
CA ALA A 606 -33.57 -2.05 -11.46
C ALA A 606 -32.55 -2.94 -10.73
N ASN A 607 -31.29 -2.48 -10.56
CA ASN A 607 -30.29 -3.19 -9.77
C ASN A 607 -30.69 -3.24 -8.28
N ILE A 608 -31.19 -2.11 -7.73
CA ILE A 608 -31.60 -2.02 -6.32
C ILE A 608 -32.79 -2.94 -6.03
N VAL A 609 -33.83 -2.92 -6.87
CA VAL A 609 -35.07 -3.70 -6.62
C VAL A 609 -34.95 -5.17 -6.99
N SER A 610 -33.85 -5.60 -7.63
CA SER A 610 -33.64 -7.01 -7.99
C SER A 610 -33.47 -7.92 -6.77
N ASN A 611 -33.06 -7.37 -5.62
CA ASN A 611 -32.95 -8.10 -4.37
C ASN A 611 -33.93 -7.55 -3.34
N PRO A 612 -34.74 -8.40 -2.67
CA PRO A 612 -35.65 -7.95 -1.62
C PRO A 612 -34.86 -7.41 -0.42
N GLY A 613 -35.42 -6.43 0.30
CA GLY A 613 -34.73 -5.82 1.44
C GLY A 613 -35.17 -4.39 1.73
N HIS A 614 -34.20 -3.50 2.03
CA HIS A 614 -34.47 -2.16 2.56
C HIS A 614 -35.31 -1.27 1.63
N TRP A 615 -35.27 -1.48 0.31
CA TRP A 615 -36.06 -0.67 -0.62
C TRP A 615 -37.59 -0.87 -0.45
N GLU A 616 -38.06 -2.02 0.08
CA GLU A 616 -39.49 -2.31 0.29
C GLU A 616 -40.12 -1.34 1.31
N LEU A 617 -39.31 -0.84 2.25
CA LEU A 617 -39.73 0.08 3.32
C LEU A 617 -39.32 1.53 3.06
N ALA A 618 -38.56 1.78 2.00
CA ALA A 618 -38.00 3.10 1.70
C ALA A 618 -39.07 4.03 1.09
N SER A 619 -39.12 5.27 1.60
CA SER A 619 -39.92 6.34 1.01
C SER A 619 -39.21 6.93 -0.21
N ILE A 620 -39.94 7.07 -1.32
CA ILE A 620 -39.45 7.62 -2.59
C ILE A 620 -39.90 9.07 -2.83
N ASP A 621 -40.76 9.61 -1.97
CA ASP A 621 -41.14 11.01 -2.02
C ASP A 621 -41.45 11.59 -0.63
N ARG A 622 -41.79 12.88 -0.58
CA ARG A 622 -42.17 13.57 0.66
C ARG A 622 -43.55 13.17 1.17
N LYS A 623 -44.35 12.48 0.37
CA LYS A 623 -45.71 12.03 0.72
C LYS A 623 -45.69 10.66 1.42
N GLY A 624 -44.52 10.03 1.53
CA GLY A 624 -44.40 8.70 2.13
C GLY A 624 -44.69 7.57 1.14
N ASN A 625 -44.77 7.85 -0.17
CA ASN A 625 -44.96 6.79 -1.16
C ASN A 625 -43.71 5.91 -1.20
N SER A 626 -43.90 4.63 -1.51
CA SER A 626 -42.83 3.65 -1.69
C SER A 626 -42.78 3.19 -3.15
N MET A 627 -41.77 2.43 -3.53
CA MET A 627 -41.66 1.87 -4.89
C MET A 627 -42.89 1.05 -5.31
N GLN A 628 -43.57 0.41 -4.36
CA GLN A 628 -44.75 -0.42 -4.61
C GLN A 628 -46.09 0.34 -4.60
N SER A 629 -46.06 1.67 -4.43
CA SER A 629 -47.27 2.50 -4.47
C SER A 629 -47.92 2.50 -5.85
N GLU A 630 -49.26 2.51 -5.88
CA GLU A 630 -50.08 2.50 -7.10
C GLU A 630 -49.62 3.51 -8.16
N SER A 631 -49.39 4.76 -7.74
CA SER A 631 -48.97 5.84 -8.64
C SER A 631 -47.65 5.54 -9.37
N VAL A 632 -46.73 4.85 -8.71
CA VAL A 632 -45.40 4.55 -9.27
C VAL A 632 -45.48 3.40 -10.24
N VAL A 633 -46.19 2.32 -9.85
CA VAL A 633 -46.43 1.18 -10.75
C VAL A 633 -47.17 1.64 -12.01
N PHE A 634 -48.21 2.46 -11.87
CA PHE A 634 -48.95 3.04 -12.99
C PHE A 634 -48.04 3.88 -13.90
N SER A 635 -47.22 4.76 -13.32
CA SER A 635 -46.27 5.57 -14.09
C SER A 635 -45.22 4.73 -14.82
N LEU A 636 -44.68 3.67 -14.20
CA LEU A 636 -43.73 2.76 -14.84
C LEU A 636 -44.36 2.01 -16.02
N VAL A 637 -45.59 1.49 -15.85
CA VAL A 637 -46.34 0.84 -16.94
C VAL A 637 -46.59 1.81 -18.09
N ARG A 638 -46.98 3.06 -17.80
CA ARG A 638 -47.17 4.09 -18.83
C ARG A 638 -45.86 4.45 -19.53
N LEU A 639 -44.74 4.50 -18.82
CA LEU A 639 -43.42 4.82 -19.39
C LEU A 639 -42.94 3.77 -20.40
N LEU A 640 -43.39 2.51 -20.30
CA LEU A 640 -43.04 1.48 -21.28
C LEU A 640 -43.43 1.87 -22.72
N PHE A 641 -44.44 2.71 -22.92
CA PHE A 641 -44.87 3.14 -24.26
C PHE A 641 -44.02 4.27 -24.86
N VAL A 642 -43.35 5.07 -24.02
CA VAL A 642 -42.70 6.33 -24.43
C VAL A 642 -41.18 6.28 -24.25
N ALA A 643 -40.67 5.34 -23.44
CA ALA A 643 -39.25 5.19 -23.16
C ALA A 643 -38.45 4.61 -24.35
N SER A 644 -37.13 4.86 -24.37
CA SER A 644 -36.20 4.22 -25.31
C SER A 644 -36.12 2.71 -25.10
N SER A 645 -35.69 1.94 -26.10
CA SER A 645 -35.58 0.46 -26.01
C SER A 645 -34.79 0.02 -24.77
N GLN A 646 -33.62 0.61 -24.52
CA GLN A 646 -32.77 0.28 -23.36
C GLN A 646 -33.45 0.61 -22.01
N CYS A 647 -34.20 1.72 -21.97
CA CYS A 647 -34.96 2.11 -20.79
C CYS A 647 -36.18 1.20 -20.55
N GLN A 648 -36.86 0.76 -21.62
CA GLN A 648 -37.96 -0.22 -21.52
C GLN A 648 -37.50 -1.54 -20.88
N ALA A 649 -36.34 -2.06 -21.29
CA ALA A 649 -35.77 -3.28 -20.68
C ALA A 649 -35.53 -3.09 -19.18
N SER A 650 -34.96 -1.94 -18.80
CA SER A 650 -34.73 -1.59 -17.40
C SER A 650 -36.04 -1.45 -16.62
N ILE A 651 -37.08 -0.81 -17.18
CA ILE A 651 -38.40 -0.69 -16.56
C ILE A 651 -39.06 -2.06 -16.36
N LEU A 652 -39.00 -2.95 -17.36
CA LEU A 652 -39.48 -4.33 -17.20
C LEU A 652 -38.74 -5.07 -16.08
N ARG A 653 -37.42 -4.85 -15.95
CA ARG A 653 -36.62 -5.38 -14.85
C ARG A 653 -37.04 -4.79 -13.49
N ILE A 654 -37.36 -3.49 -13.40
CA ILE A 654 -37.91 -2.86 -12.19
C ILE A 654 -39.23 -3.52 -11.80
N LEU A 655 -40.19 -3.57 -12.73
CA LEU A 655 -41.52 -4.16 -12.50
C LEU A 655 -41.41 -5.62 -12.04
N TYR A 656 -40.54 -6.40 -12.69
CA TYR A 656 -40.27 -7.78 -12.29
C TYR A 656 -39.62 -7.89 -10.90
N GLY A 657 -38.59 -7.08 -10.60
CA GLY A 657 -37.93 -7.08 -9.29
C GLY A 657 -38.91 -6.77 -8.17
N MET A 658 -39.73 -5.74 -8.35
CA MET A 658 -40.78 -5.39 -7.40
C MET A 658 -41.85 -6.49 -7.28
N ALA A 659 -42.31 -7.05 -8.40
CA ALA A 659 -43.32 -8.11 -8.41
C ALA A 659 -42.79 -9.47 -7.89
N SER A 660 -41.48 -9.62 -7.76
CA SER A 660 -40.85 -10.83 -7.20
C SER A 660 -40.55 -10.73 -5.70
N SER A 661 -40.70 -9.55 -5.12
CA SER A 661 -40.33 -9.30 -3.73
C SER A 661 -41.36 -9.85 -2.74
N PRO A 662 -40.98 -10.54 -1.65
CA PRO A 662 -41.93 -11.17 -0.74
C PRO A 662 -42.99 -10.22 -0.14
N GLN A 663 -42.64 -8.96 0.15
CA GLN A 663 -43.58 -8.01 0.76
C GLN A 663 -44.34 -7.18 -0.29
N ALA A 664 -43.73 -6.91 -1.45
CA ALA A 664 -44.30 -6.05 -2.49
C ALA A 664 -45.09 -6.81 -3.58
N ALA A 665 -44.83 -8.10 -3.78
CA ALA A 665 -45.31 -8.82 -4.95
C ALA A 665 -46.83 -8.81 -5.13
N GLU A 666 -47.60 -8.87 -4.04
CA GLU A 666 -49.06 -8.86 -4.09
C GLU A 666 -49.62 -7.50 -4.52
N SER A 667 -49.16 -6.42 -3.88
CA SER A 667 -49.61 -5.07 -4.21
C SER A 667 -49.17 -4.67 -5.62
N VAL A 668 -47.92 -4.96 -6.01
CA VAL A 668 -47.40 -4.61 -7.34
C VAL A 668 -48.17 -5.34 -8.43
N ALA A 669 -48.40 -6.65 -8.28
CA ALA A 669 -49.16 -7.42 -9.26
C ALA A 669 -50.61 -6.91 -9.37
N MET A 670 -51.24 -6.58 -8.23
CA MET A 670 -52.58 -5.99 -8.19
C MET A 670 -52.62 -4.61 -8.89
N HIS A 671 -51.64 -3.75 -8.63
CA HIS A 671 -51.56 -2.44 -9.28
C HIS A 671 -51.32 -2.55 -10.79
N ILE A 672 -50.51 -3.51 -11.25
CA ILE A 672 -50.33 -3.81 -12.69
C ILE A 672 -51.67 -4.21 -13.32
N GLN A 673 -52.42 -5.12 -12.67
CA GLN A 673 -53.75 -5.52 -13.14
C GLN A 673 -54.70 -4.32 -13.22
N ASN A 674 -54.75 -3.49 -12.17
CA ASN A 674 -55.67 -2.36 -12.06
C ASN A 674 -55.27 -1.14 -12.91
N SER A 675 -54.11 -1.16 -13.57
CA SER A 675 -53.60 -0.05 -14.41
C SER A 675 -54.37 0.15 -15.73
N GLY A 676 -55.57 -0.43 -15.88
CA GLY A 676 -56.39 -0.38 -17.09
C GLY A 676 -55.90 -1.35 -18.17
N ASP A 677 -54.76 -1.05 -18.80
CA ASP A 677 -54.14 -1.84 -19.88
C ASP A 677 -52.82 -2.50 -19.44
N GLY A 678 -52.56 -2.65 -18.13
CA GLY A 678 -51.24 -3.07 -17.63
C GLY A 678 -50.81 -4.47 -18.10
N ILE A 679 -51.70 -5.47 -17.98
CA ILE A 679 -51.45 -6.84 -18.49
C ILE A 679 -51.22 -6.81 -20.01
N LYS A 680 -52.10 -6.11 -20.73
CA LYS A 680 -52.01 -5.96 -22.19
C LYS A 680 -50.69 -5.30 -22.62
N THR A 681 -50.22 -4.31 -21.88
CA THR A 681 -48.94 -3.64 -22.12
C THR A 681 -47.77 -4.62 -22.02
N ILE A 682 -47.74 -5.45 -20.97
CA ILE A 682 -46.68 -6.44 -20.75
C ILE A 682 -46.68 -7.51 -21.86
N ILE A 683 -47.87 -7.95 -22.28
CA ILE A 683 -48.04 -8.94 -23.36
C ILE A 683 -47.43 -8.48 -24.69
N LEU A 684 -47.36 -7.17 -24.97
CA LEU A 684 -46.71 -6.65 -26.18
C LEU A 684 -45.21 -6.97 -26.23
N PHE A 685 -44.55 -7.08 -25.07
CA PHE A 685 -43.11 -7.35 -24.99
C PHE A 685 -42.73 -8.83 -25.07
N LEU A 686 -43.70 -9.76 -25.08
CA LEU A 686 -43.42 -11.20 -25.20
C LEU A 686 -42.82 -11.61 -26.55
N GLU A 687 -43.06 -10.81 -27.59
CA GLU A 687 -42.57 -11.03 -28.96
C GLU A 687 -41.57 -9.96 -29.40
N TYR A 688 -41.07 -9.15 -28.45
CA TYR A 688 -40.12 -8.08 -28.75
C TYR A 688 -38.84 -8.63 -29.41
N PRO A 689 -38.19 -7.94 -30.36
CA PRO A 689 -37.04 -8.49 -31.08
C PRO A 689 -35.84 -8.84 -30.17
N GLU A 690 -35.57 -8.00 -29.17
CA GLU A 690 -34.48 -8.13 -28.22
C GLU A 690 -34.80 -9.15 -27.11
N VAL A 691 -33.83 -10.02 -26.83
CA VAL A 691 -33.97 -11.13 -25.84
C VAL A 691 -34.18 -10.61 -24.42
N GLU A 692 -33.59 -9.47 -24.06
CA GLU A 692 -33.66 -8.92 -22.71
C GLU A 692 -35.10 -8.51 -22.33
N HIS A 693 -35.78 -7.77 -23.20
CA HIS A 693 -37.18 -7.38 -23.02
C HIS A 693 -38.07 -8.60 -22.86
N ARG A 694 -37.93 -9.57 -23.78
CA ARG A 694 -38.71 -10.82 -23.70
C ARG A 694 -38.46 -11.52 -22.38
N THR A 695 -37.21 -11.68 -21.97
CA THR A 695 -36.86 -12.38 -20.73
C THR A 695 -37.58 -11.80 -19.52
N TYR A 696 -37.57 -10.47 -19.34
CA TYR A 696 -38.27 -9.85 -18.20
C TYR A 696 -39.79 -9.81 -18.39
N ALA A 697 -40.29 -9.69 -19.62
CA ALA A 697 -41.72 -9.80 -19.91
C ALA A 697 -42.26 -11.20 -19.57
N PHE A 698 -41.56 -12.28 -19.95
CA PHE A 698 -41.91 -13.66 -19.58
C PHE A 698 -41.88 -13.85 -18.06
N LYS A 699 -40.83 -13.39 -17.39
CA LYS A 699 -40.71 -13.49 -15.92
C LYS A 699 -41.82 -12.73 -15.18
N LEU A 700 -42.16 -11.52 -15.63
CA LEU A 700 -43.25 -10.73 -15.05
C LEU A 700 -44.60 -11.37 -15.33
N THR A 701 -44.82 -11.87 -16.55
CA THR A 701 -46.04 -12.59 -16.94
C THR A 701 -46.23 -13.86 -16.11
N ARG A 702 -45.14 -14.57 -15.78
CA ARG A 702 -45.20 -15.74 -14.88
C ARG A 702 -45.73 -15.35 -13.49
N VAL A 703 -45.21 -14.27 -12.91
CA VAL A 703 -45.68 -13.77 -11.60
C VAL A 703 -47.17 -13.40 -11.66
N LEU A 704 -47.59 -12.77 -12.75
CA LEU A 704 -49.01 -12.42 -12.97
C LEU A 704 -49.87 -13.67 -13.14
N ALA A 705 -49.39 -14.70 -13.85
CA ALA A 705 -50.12 -15.96 -14.05
C ALA A 705 -50.41 -16.70 -12.74
N GLU A 706 -49.47 -16.66 -11.79
CA GLU A 706 -49.63 -17.28 -10.47
C GLU A 706 -50.73 -16.63 -9.61
N ARG A 707 -51.07 -15.36 -9.86
CA ARG A 707 -52.00 -14.55 -9.03
C ARG A 707 -53.31 -14.20 -9.73
N PHE A 708 -53.23 -13.84 -11.02
CA PHE A 708 -54.31 -13.33 -11.86
C PHE A 708 -54.45 -14.15 -13.14
N GLY A 709 -54.37 -15.48 -13.02
CA GLY A 709 -54.42 -16.39 -14.16
C GLY A 709 -55.68 -16.22 -15.02
N HIS A 710 -56.84 -15.93 -14.44
CA HIS A 710 -58.09 -15.72 -15.18
C HIS A 710 -58.04 -14.47 -16.07
N ASP A 711 -57.67 -13.32 -15.50
CA ASP A 711 -57.55 -12.05 -16.24
C ASP A 711 -56.47 -12.14 -17.33
N LEU A 712 -55.33 -12.75 -17.00
CA LEU A 712 -54.25 -12.96 -17.96
C LEU A 712 -54.68 -13.89 -19.10
N ALA A 713 -55.38 -14.98 -18.80
CA ALA A 713 -55.89 -15.89 -19.83
C ALA A 713 -56.92 -15.21 -20.74
N GLN A 714 -57.77 -14.33 -20.20
CA GLN A 714 -58.71 -13.54 -21.00
C GLN A 714 -57.97 -12.64 -21.99
N GLU A 715 -56.99 -11.87 -21.54
CA GLU A 715 -56.21 -10.96 -22.40
C GLU A 715 -55.37 -11.71 -23.45
N LEU A 716 -54.80 -12.86 -23.09
CA LEU A 716 -54.07 -13.72 -24.03
C LEU A 716 -54.97 -14.29 -25.12
N ARG A 717 -56.24 -14.62 -24.81
CA ARG A 717 -57.24 -15.03 -25.81
C ARG A 717 -57.61 -13.89 -26.74
N LEU A 718 -57.85 -12.69 -26.19
CA LEU A 718 -58.19 -11.49 -26.98
C LEU A 718 -57.08 -11.09 -27.94
N SER A 719 -55.82 -11.39 -27.60
CA SER A 719 -54.64 -11.11 -28.42
C SER A 719 -54.17 -12.28 -29.29
N ASP A 720 -54.84 -13.45 -29.22
CA ASP A 720 -54.45 -14.68 -29.92
C ASP A 720 -53.00 -15.14 -29.63
N LYS A 721 -52.53 -14.95 -28.39
CA LYS A 721 -51.15 -15.23 -27.96
C LYS A 721 -51.03 -16.47 -27.06
N LEU A 722 -52.09 -17.25 -26.93
CA LEU A 722 -52.06 -18.43 -26.07
C LEU A 722 -51.15 -19.54 -26.65
N SER A 723 -51.10 -19.69 -27.98
CA SER A 723 -50.22 -20.64 -28.69
C SER A 723 -48.74 -20.25 -28.63
N LEU A 724 -48.44 -18.96 -28.48
CA LEU A 724 -47.07 -18.42 -28.44
C LEU A 724 -46.20 -19.16 -27.42
N PHE A 725 -46.74 -19.46 -26.24
CA PHE A 725 -45.97 -20.14 -25.20
C PHE A 725 -45.60 -21.58 -25.59
N LYS A 726 -46.49 -22.30 -26.28
CA LYS A 726 -46.20 -23.63 -26.84
C LYS A 726 -45.12 -23.54 -27.91
N GLU A 727 -45.25 -22.59 -28.82
CA GLU A 727 -44.27 -22.36 -29.89
C GLU A 727 -42.88 -22.06 -29.31
N LYS A 728 -42.80 -21.19 -28.30
CA LYS A 728 -41.54 -20.86 -27.61
C LYS A 728 -40.93 -22.02 -26.86
N LEU A 729 -41.73 -22.93 -26.30
CA LEU A 729 -41.25 -24.15 -25.66
C LEU A 729 -40.58 -25.11 -26.65
N LEU A 730 -41.12 -25.19 -27.87
CA LEU A 730 -40.65 -26.06 -28.94
C LEU A 730 -39.55 -25.41 -29.81
N ASP A 731 -39.37 -24.10 -29.71
CA ASP A 731 -38.38 -23.33 -30.47
C ASP A 731 -36.96 -23.53 -29.91
N ASP A 732 -36.09 -24.12 -30.72
CA ASP A 732 -34.68 -24.33 -30.38
C ASP A 732 -33.90 -23.01 -30.21
N LYS A 733 -34.39 -21.89 -30.79
CA LYS A 733 -33.74 -20.57 -30.68
C LYS A 733 -34.10 -19.82 -29.41
N SER A 734 -35.15 -20.22 -28.70
CA SER A 734 -35.57 -19.59 -27.46
C SER A 734 -34.65 -19.96 -26.30
N THR A 735 -34.39 -19.02 -25.39
CA THR A 735 -33.49 -19.26 -24.25
C THR A 735 -34.12 -20.23 -23.24
N GLU A 736 -33.31 -20.95 -22.48
CA GLU A 736 -33.83 -21.87 -21.44
C GLU A 736 -34.63 -21.14 -20.35
N SER A 737 -34.35 -19.86 -20.09
CA SER A 737 -35.18 -19.02 -19.19
C SER A 737 -36.55 -18.77 -19.80
N GLU A 738 -36.64 -18.29 -21.06
CA GLU A 738 -37.91 -18.05 -21.74
C GLU A 738 -38.74 -19.33 -21.83
N LYS A 739 -38.12 -20.47 -22.17
CA LYS A 739 -38.80 -21.77 -22.19
C LYS A 739 -39.32 -22.12 -20.79
N SER A 740 -38.50 -21.99 -19.75
CA SER A 740 -38.92 -22.31 -18.40
C SER A 740 -40.08 -21.43 -17.92
N ASP A 741 -40.02 -20.12 -18.17
CA ASP A 741 -41.06 -19.18 -17.78
C ASP A 741 -42.34 -19.43 -18.60
N ALA A 742 -42.23 -19.72 -19.91
CA ALA A 742 -43.36 -20.10 -20.77
C ALA A 742 -44.09 -21.36 -20.27
N ALA A 743 -43.37 -22.40 -19.84
CA ALA A 743 -43.97 -23.59 -19.24
C ALA A 743 -44.73 -23.24 -17.95
N CYS A 744 -44.16 -22.40 -17.11
CA CYS A 744 -44.79 -21.98 -15.85
C CYS A 744 -46.02 -21.08 -16.08
N ILE A 745 -45.99 -20.21 -17.10
CA ILE A 745 -47.15 -19.39 -17.46
C ILE A 745 -48.30 -20.31 -17.88
N LEU A 746 -48.10 -21.15 -18.90
CA LEU A 746 -49.13 -22.08 -19.39
C LEU A 746 -49.66 -23.02 -18.29
N ALA A 747 -48.80 -23.45 -17.37
CA ALA A 747 -49.19 -24.28 -16.24
C ALA A 747 -50.16 -23.58 -15.25
N ASN A 748 -50.03 -22.26 -15.08
CA ASN A 748 -50.83 -21.50 -14.12
C ASN A 748 -52.07 -20.84 -14.77
N LEU A 749 -52.21 -20.87 -16.10
CA LEU A 749 -53.40 -20.34 -16.77
C LEU A 749 -54.60 -21.31 -16.65
N PRO A 750 -55.82 -20.82 -16.38
CA PRO A 750 -57.04 -21.61 -16.47
C PRO A 750 -57.40 -21.82 -17.95
N LEU A 751 -57.17 -23.04 -18.43
CA LEU A 751 -57.51 -23.48 -19.79
C LEU A 751 -58.86 -24.21 -19.81
N SER A 752 -59.65 -24.01 -20.87
CA SER A 752 -60.85 -24.82 -21.15
C SER A 752 -60.47 -26.23 -21.61
N GLU A 753 -61.41 -27.18 -21.57
CA GLU A 753 -61.15 -28.55 -22.06
C GLU A 753 -60.73 -28.54 -23.55
N ASP A 754 -61.35 -27.71 -24.38
CA ASP A 754 -61.00 -27.55 -25.80
C ASP A 754 -59.60 -26.95 -25.98
N GLU A 755 -59.20 -25.99 -25.12
CA GLU A 755 -57.86 -25.40 -25.14
C GLU A 755 -56.79 -26.40 -24.70
N VAL A 756 -57.07 -27.23 -23.69
CA VAL A 756 -56.17 -28.32 -23.29
C VAL A 756 -55.98 -29.28 -24.47
N LYS A 757 -57.05 -29.66 -25.18
CA LYS A 757 -56.95 -30.56 -26.34
C LYS A 757 -56.19 -29.96 -27.52
N THR A 758 -56.44 -28.69 -27.84
CA THR A 758 -55.84 -28.02 -29.00
C THR A 758 -54.39 -27.61 -28.76
N ILE A 759 -54.06 -27.07 -27.58
CA ILE A 759 -52.71 -26.62 -27.26
C ILE A 759 -51.86 -27.79 -26.82
N MET A 760 -52.39 -28.65 -25.94
CA MET A 760 -51.68 -29.80 -25.38
C MET A 760 -52.01 -31.09 -26.15
N GLU A 761 -51.87 -31.09 -27.47
CA GLU A 761 -52.07 -32.30 -28.28
C GLU A 761 -51.14 -33.46 -27.86
N ALA A 762 -51.49 -34.70 -28.22
CA ALA A 762 -50.75 -35.92 -27.81
C ALA A 762 -49.23 -35.85 -28.09
N GLY A 763 -48.83 -35.23 -29.21
CA GLY A 763 -47.42 -35.00 -29.54
C GLY A 763 -46.69 -34.09 -28.53
N PHE A 764 -47.37 -33.06 -28.03
CA PHE A 764 -46.84 -32.12 -27.05
C PHE A 764 -46.74 -32.72 -25.64
N VAL A 765 -47.70 -33.59 -25.26
CA VAL A 765 -47.64 -34.35 -24.00
C VAL A 765 -46.43 -35.28 -23.99
N LYS A 766 -46.23 -36.02 -25.09
CA LYS A 766 -45.06 -36.89 -25.25
C LYS A 766 -43.76 -36.09 -25.15
N TRP A 767 -43.69 -34.93 -25.80
CA TRP A 767 -42.55 -34.02 -25.69
C TRP A 767 -42.32 -33.57 -24.24
N THR A 768 -43.37 -33.11 -23.54
CA THR A 768 -43.31 -32.65 -22.14
C THR A 768 -42.71 -33.72 -21.22
N ILE A 769 -43.15 -34.97 -21.38
CA ILE A 769 -42.66 -36.11 -20.59
C ILE A 769 -41.21 -36.45 -20.95
N MET A 770 -40.86 -36.46 -22.24
CA MET A 770 -39.49 -36.72 -22.68
C MET A 770 -38.53 -35.66 -22.14
N THR A 771 -38.91 -34.38 -22.19
CA THR A 771 -38.14 -33.27 -21.64
C THR A 771 -38.01 -33.39 -20.12
N LEU A 772 -39.10 -33.69 -19.40
CA LEU A 772 -39.07 -33.92 -17.95
C LEU A 772 -38.15 -35.10 -17.57
N LYS A 773 -38.09 -36.17 -18.38
CA LYS A 773 -37.15 -37.29 -18.18
C LYS A 773 -35.71 -36.90 -18.49
N LYS A 774 -35.45 -36.11 -19.53
CA LYS A 774 -34.10 -35.59 -19.88
C LYS A 774 -33.52 -34.72 -18.76
N GLN A 775 -34.35 -33.89 -18.13
CA GLN A 775 -33.95 -33.05 -17.00
C GLN A 775 -33.43 -33.87 -15.78
N LYS A 776 -33.74 -35.18 -15.70
CA LYS A 776 -33.23 -36.09 -14.66
C LYS A 776 -31.77 -36.52 -14.87
N GLY A 777 -31.22 -36.40 -16.09
CA GLY A 777 -29.89 -36.93 -16.43
C GLY A 777 -28.69 -35.99 -16.21
N ILE A 778 -28.92 -34.71 -15.87
CA ILE A 778 -27.91 -33.64 -15.92
C ILE A 778 -27.42 -33.21 -14.51
N SER A 779 -27.95 -33.78 -13.42
CA SER A 779 -27.82 -33.27 -12.05
C SER A 779 -26.50 -33.55 -11.29
N ASN A 780 -25.39 -33.86 -11.98
CA ASN A 780 -24.07 -34.06 -11.32
C ASN A 780 -23.06 -32.92 -11.54
N GLY A 781 -23.47 -31.78 -12.11
CA GLY A 781 -22.62 -30.60 -12.27
C GLY A 781 -22.87 -29.53 -11.22
N ARG A 782 -21.81 -29.03 -10.56
CA ARG A 782 -21.84 -27.82 -9.73
C ARG A 782 -22.11 -26.58 -10.59
N THR A 783 -23.37 -26.31 -10.93
CA THR A 783 -23.82 -25.00 -11.43
C THR A 783 -25.11 -24.59 -10.74
N SER A 784 -25.05 -23.47 -10.03
CA SER A 784 -26.17 -22.83 -9.35
C SER A 784 -27.15 -22.21 -10.36
N ARG A 785 -28.42 -22.68 -10.34
CA ARG A 785 -29.66 -22.07 -10.91
C ARG A 785 -29.61 -21.64 -12.39
N PRO A 786 -30.33 -22.32 -13.32
CA PRO A 786 -31.81 -22.22 -13.42
C PRO A 786 -32.51 -23.50 -13.95
N ILE A 787 -32.13 -24.70 -13.49
CA ILE A 787 -32.66 -25.97 -14.05
C ILE A 787 -33.97 -26.44 -13.35
N SER A 788 -34.43 -25.73 -12.31
CA SER A 788 -35.54 -26.21 -11.47
C SER A 788 -36.93 -25.63 -11.79
N SER A 789 -37.05 -24.46 -12.40
CA SER A 789 -38.35 -23.88 -12.77
C SER A 789 -38.95 -24.59 -13.98
N MET A 790 -38.13 -25.17 -14.86
CA MET A 790 -38.60 -25.95 -16.00
C MET A 790 -39.38 -27.19 -15.56
N ALA A 791 -38.86 -27.95 -14.59
CA ALA A 791 -39.56 -29.13 -14.07
C ALA A 791 -40.89 -28.78 -13.39
N GLU A 792 -40.96 -27.63 -12.72
CA GLU A 792 -42.19 -27.09 -12.14
C GLU A 792 -43.22 -26.80 -13.24
N GLY A 793 -42.84 -26.03 -14.26
CA GLY A 793 -43.71 -25.72 -15.39
C GLY A 793 -44.19 -26.98 -16.11
N LEU A 794 -43.30 -27.90 -16.48
CA LEU A 794 -43.66 -29.14 -17.17
C LEU A 794 -44.63 -30.03 -16.35
N LEU A 795 -44.47 -30.10 -15.03
CA LEU A 795 -45.43 -30.83 -14.19
C LEU A 795 -46.77 -30.10 -14.10
N GLY A 796 -46.75 -28.78 -13.99
CA GLY A 796 -47.96 -27.97 -14.03
C GLY A 796 -48.73 -28.12 -15.35
N LEU A 797 -48.04 -28.25 -16.49
CA LEU A 797 -48.66 -28.58 -17.78
C LEU A 797 -49.38 -29.94 -17.73
N LEU A 798 -48.74 -30.96 -17.14
CA LEU A 798 -49.37 -32.28 -16.99
C LEU A 798 -50.58 -32.26 -16.05
N LEU A 799 -50.64 -31.32 -15.10
CA LEU A 799 -51.80 -31.19 -14.20
C LEU A 799 -53.09 -30.82 -14.94
N HIS A 800 -53.02 -30.14 -16.09
CA HIS A 800 -54.20 -29.85 -16.92
C HIS A 800 -54.92 -31.14 -17.35
N PHE A 801 -54.18 -32.21 -17.66
CA PHE A 801 -54.76 -33.52 -17.99
C PHE A 801 -55.31 -34.26 -16.78
N THR A 802 -54.76 -34.02 -15.59
CA THR A 802 -55.23 -34.72 -14.39
C THR A 802 -56.59 -34.21 -13.90
N ARG A 803 -57.02 -33.03 -14.35
CA ARG A 803 -58.25 -32.36 -13.90
C ARG A 803 -59.47 -32.67 -14.76
N SER A 804 -59.30 -33.28 -15.94
CA SER A 804 -60.39 -33.62 -16.85
C SER A 804 -60.85 -35.08 -16.69
N LEU A 805 -62.14 -35.33 -16.89
CA LEU A 805 -62.78 -36.66 -16.87
C LEU A 805 -63.13 -37.16 -18.29
N ASP A 806 -62.70 -36.47 -19.33
CA ASP A 806 -63.00 -36.88 -20.71
C ASP A 806 -62.19 -38.12 -21.13
N GLN A 807 -62.84 -39.00 -21.92
CA GLN A 807 -62.29 -40.30 -22.30
C GLN A 807 -60.96 -40.19 -23.09
N GLU A 808 -60.77 -39.11 -23.84
CA GLU A 808 -59.58 -38.86 -24.64
C GLU A 808 -58.39 -38.48 -23.74
N THR A 809 -58.59 -37.59 -22.77
CA THR A 809 -57.60 -37.27 -21.74
C THR A 809 -57.24 -38.46 -20.86
N ILE A 810 -58.22 -39.28 -20.47
CA ILE A 810 -57.98 -40.51 -19.72
C ILE A 810 -57.11 -41.48 -20.53
N SER A 811 -57.37 -41.61 -21.84
CA SER A 811 -56.55 -42.45 -22.73
C SER A 811 -55.10 -41.96 -22.77
N VAL A 812 -54.87 -40.63 -22.78
CA VAL A 812 -53.53 -40.03 -22.72
C VAL A 812 -52.84 -40.31 -21.38
N VAL A 813 -53.57 -40.20 -20.26
CA VAL A 813 -53.09 -40.51 -18.90
C VAL A 813 -52.58 -41.96 -18.82
N GLU A 814 -53.34 -42.89 -19.38
CA GLU A 814 -53.03 -44.32 -19.40
C GLU A 814 -51.86 -44.66 -20.34
N GLU A 815 -51.91 -44.17 -21.58
CA GLU A 815 -50.86 -44.39 -22.60
C GLU A 815 -49.48 -43.94 -22.09
N HIS A 816 -49.43 -42.78 -21.44
CA HIS A 816 -48.19 -42.14 -21.03
C HIS A 816 -47.77 -42.42 -19.58
N GLN A 817 -48.58 -43.18 -18.84
CA GLN A 817 -48.34 -43.55 -17.45
C GLN A 817 -48.11 -42.35 -16.51
N LEU A 818 -49.01 -41.36 -16.55
CA LEU A 818 -48.82 -40.09 -15.82
C LEU A 818 -48.76 -40.26 -14.30
N MET A 819 -49.53 -41.17 -13.70
CA MET A 819 -49.48 -41.43 -12.26
C MET A 819 -48.10 -41.96 -11.84
N THR A 820 -47.50 -42.84 -12.64
CA THR A 820 -46.13 -43.30 -12.44
C THR A 820 -45.13 -42.14 -12.53
N ILE A 821 -45.31 -41.23 -13.48
CA ILE A 821 -44.42 -40.06 -13.66
C ILE A 821 -44.50 -39.15 -12.44
N PHE A 822 -45.68 -38.79 -11.96
CA PHE A 822 -45.85 -37.97 -10.75
C PHE A 822 -45.26 -38.66 -9.51
N CYS A 823 -45.53 -39.97 -9.34
CA CYS A 823 -44.97 -40.78 -8.26
C CYS A 823 -43.43 -40.78 -8.25
N GLN A 824 -42.81 -40.88 -9.42
CA GLN A 824 -41.36 -40.80 -9.54
C GLN A 824 -40.83 -39.44 -9.04
N GLN A 825 -41.50 -38.32 -9.33
CA GLN A 825 -41.02 -36.99 -8.91
C GLN A 825 -41.03 -36.78 -7.39
N LEU A 826 -41.81 -37.55 -6.64
CA LEU A 826 -41.75 -37.56 -5.17
C LEU A 826 -40.49 -38.27 -4.67
N SER A 827 -40.00 -39.29 -5.35
CA SER A 827 -38.93 -40.16 -4.83
C SER A 827 -37.50 -39.62 -5.04
N PHE A 828 -37.33 -38.49 -5.73
CA PHE A 828 -36.03 -37.86 -6.02
C PHE A 828 -35.85 -36.57 -5.19
N PRO A 829 -34.60 -36.10 -4.96
CA PRO A 829 -34.34 -34.81 -4.31
C PRO A 829 -34.74 -33.65 -5.24
N ALA A 830 -36.05 -33.42 -5.36
CA ALA A 830 -36.65 -32.34 -6.12
C ALA A 830 -36.91 -31.12 -5.21
N LYS A 831 -37.12 -29.93 -5.77
CA LYS A 831 -37.55 -28.77 -4.96
C LYS A 831 -38.93 -29.03 -4.33
N PRO A 832 -39.24 -28.41 -3.17
CA PRO A 832 -40.54 -28.57 -2.51
C PRO A 832 -41.73 -28.37 -3.45
N ARG A 833 -41.70 -27.30 -4.27
CA ARG A 833 -42.76 -27.01 -5.23
C ARG A 833 -42.99 -28.12 -6.27
N VAL A 834 -41.94 -28.78 -6.75
CA VAL A 834 -42.04 -29.94 -7.66
C VAL A 834 -42.69 -31.12 -6.95
N ARG A 835 -42.31 -31.40 -5.70
CA ARG A 835 -42.93 -32.45 -4.88
C ARG A 835 -44.41 -32.16 -4.61
N GLN A 836 -44.73 -30.90 -4.32
CA GLN A 836 -46.10 -30.43 -4.13
C GLN A 836 -46.95 -30.67 -5.39
N LEU A 837 -46.50 -30.20 -6.56
CA LEU A 837 -47.22 -30.41 -7.83
C LEU A 837 -47.39 -31.90 -8.16
N ALA A 838 -46.38 -32.71 -7.86
CA ALA A 838 -46.45 -34.16 -8.04
C ALA A 838 -47.52 -34.81 -7.16
N ALA A 839 -47.57 -34.45 -5.87
CA ALA A 839 -48.62 -34.92 -4.97
C ALA A 839 -50.02 -34.44 -5.40
N VAL A 840 -50.15 -33.20 -5.89
CA VAL A 840 -51.41 -32.68 -6.46
C VAL A 840 -51.83 -33.49 -7.70
N GLY A 841 -50.90 -33.86 -8.58
CA GLY A 841 -51.21 -34.70 -9.74
C GLY A 841 -51.71 -36.08 -9.35
N LEU A 842 -51.08 -36.71 -8.35
CA LEU A 842 -51.52 -37.99 -7.79
C LEU A 842 -52.92 -37.90 -7.15
N LYS A 843 -53.19 -36.82 -6.42
CA LYS A 843 -54.50 -36.53 -5.85
C LYS A 843 -55.57 -36.48 -6.95
N ASN A 844 -55.37 -35.64 -7.97
CA ASN A 844 -56.33 -35.43 -9.04
C ASN A 844 -56.64 -36.75 -9.79
N LEU A 845 -55.61 -37.52 -10.14
CA LEU A 845 -55.78 -38.82 -10.81
C LEU A 845 -56.50 -39.86 -9.93
N SER A 846 -56.23 -39.85 -8.62
CA SER A 846 -56.93 -40.73 -7.67
C SER A 846 -58.39 -40.32 -7.43
N GLU A 847 -58.72 -39.05 -7.56
CA GLU A 847 -60.11 -38.57 -7.54
C GLU A 847 -60.82 -38.98 -8.83
N ALA A 848 -60.20 -38.77 -10.00
CA ALA A 848 -60.75 -39.18 -11.29
C ALA A 848 -61.03 -40.69 -11.36
N GLY A 849 -60.07 -41.54 -10.96
CA GLY A 849 -60.23 -42.99 -10.94
C GLY A 849 -61.40 -43.48 -10.09
N ARG A 850 -61.70 -42.78 -8.99
CA ARG A 850 -62.83 -43.11 -8.14
C ARG A 850 -64.16 -42.63 -8.70
N SER A 851 -64.20 -41.44 -9.29
CA SER A 851 -65.40 -40.95 -9.96
C SER A 851 -65.82 -41.88 -11.11
N LEU A 852 -64.85 -42.40 -11.88
CA LEU A 852 -65.10 -43.37 -12.94
C LEU A 852 -65.56 -44.73 -12.38
N ALA A 853 -64.89 -45.25 -11.35
CA ALA A 853 -65.29 -46.51 -10.71
C ALA A 853 -66.68 -46.45 -10.06
N ALA A 854 -67.12 -45.27 -9.59
CA ALA A 854 -68.47 -45.05 -9.09
C ALA A 854 -69.51 -45.04 -10.22
N ALA A 855 -69.19 -44.49 -11.40
CA ALA A 855 -70.07 -44.47 -12.56
C ALA A 855 -70.31 -45.87 -13.15
N ASP A 856 -69.29 -46.74 -13.17
CA ASP A 856 -69.38 -48.13 -13.66
C ASP A 856 -70.13 -49.08 -12.72
N SER A 857 -70.57 -48.61 -11.54
CA SER A 857 -71.18 -49.46 -10.50
C SER A 857 -72.72 -49.60 -10.60
N GLU A 858 -73.37 -49.06 -11.64
CA GLU A 858 -74.78 -49.32 -11.91
C GLU A 858 -75.03 -50.78 -12.36
N PRO A 859 -76.01 -51.50 -11.79
CA PRO A 859 -76.27 -52.90 -12.14
C PRO A 859 -76.88 -53.01 -13.56
N PRO A 860 -76.46 -53.99 -14.38
CA PRO A 860 -77.12 -54.26 -15.65
C PRO A 860 -78.58 -54.72 -15.43
N PRO A 861 -79.52 -54.44 -16.36
CA PRO A 861 -80.93 -54.80 -16.19
C PRO A 861 -81.12 -56.33 -16.13
N PRO A 862 -82.17 -56.81 -15.42
CA PRO A 862 -82.34 -58.24 -15.17
C PRO A 862 -82.70 -59.00 -16.45
N GLN A 863 -81.83 -59.90 -16.91
CA GLN A 863 -82.22 -60.91 -17.90
C GLN A 863 -82.89 -62.10 -17.19
N GLY A 864 -84.09 -62.43 -17.64
CA GLY A 864 -85.02 -63.35 -16.99
C GLY A 864 -84.74 -64.85 -17.16
N PHE A 865 -85.24 -65.60 -16.18
CA PHE A 865 -85.76 -66.97 -16.16
C PHE A 865 -85.35 -67.97 -17.27
N CYS A 866 -84.56 -68.99 -16.90
CA CYS A 866 -84.88 -70.44 -16.98
C CYS A 866 -83.72 -71.29 -16.42
N ALA A 867 -84.02 -72.20 -15.48
CA ALA A 867 -83.18 -73.33 -15.02
C ALA A 867 -83.90 -74.64 -15.44
N PRO A 868 -83.34 -75.90 -15.41
CA PRO A 868 -82.42 -76.43 -14.38
C PRO A 868 -81.45 -77.58 -14.79
N LEU A 869 -80.75 -78.13 -13.79
CA LEU A 869 -80.06 -79.45 -13.69
C LEU A 869 -78.56 -79.51 -14.05
N VAL A 870 -77.68 -79.23 -13.07
CA VAL A 870 -76.65 -80.17 -12.56
C VAL A 870 -76.30 -79.75 -11.11
N PHE A 871 -76.40 -80.69 -10.18
CA PHE A 871 -75.92 -80.57 -8.79
C PHE A 871 -74.57 -81.31 -8.66
N VAL A 872 -73.72 -80.82 -7.75
CA VAL A 872 -72.53 -81.48 -7.15
C VAL A 872 -71.20 -81.41 -7.91
N CYS A 873 -70.41 -80.35 -7.69
CA CYS A 873 -69.05 -80.43 -7.10
C CYS A 873 -68.50 -79.02 -6.82
N GLY A 874 -67.63 -78.90 -5.83
CA GLY A 874 -67.29 -77.66 -5.14
C GLY A 874 -66.48 -76.60 -5.92
N ARG A 875 -66.41 -75.44 -5.24
CA ARG A 875 -65.79 -74.15 -5.59
C ARG A 875 -66.64 -73.26 -6.50
N ALA A 876 -67.25 -72.24 -5.88
CA ALA A 876 -67.58 -71.01 -6.57
C ALA A 876 -66.31 -70.52 -7.32
N PRO A 877 -66.41 -70.07 -8.57
CA PRO A 877 -65.27 -69.47 -9.26
C PRO A 877 -64.70 -68.35 -8.37
N PRO A 878 -63.37 -68.21 -8.24
CA PRO A 878 -62.81 -67.13 -7.46
C PRO A 878 -63.36 -65.82 -8.00
N LYS A 879 -64.14 -65.11 -7.17
CA LYS A 879 -64.54 -63.74 -7.50
C LYS A 879 -63.25 -62.98 -7.84
N PRO A 880 -63.15 -62.29 -8.99
CA PRO A 880 -61.97 -61.50 -9.29
C PRO A 880 -61.71 -60.58 -8.10
N SER A 881 -60.47 -60.56 -7.61
CA SER A 881 -60.11 -59.75 -6.45
C SER A 881 -60.38 -58.29 -6.78
N THR A 882 -61.47 -57.74 -6.25
CA THR A 882 -61.79 -56.33 -6.43
C THR A 882 -60.80 -55.48 -5.64
N CYS A 883 -60.47 -54.31 -6.17
CA CYS A 883 -59.58 -53.37 -5.50
C CYS A 883 -60.17 -52.97 -4.13
N PRO A 884 -59.39 -52.98 -3.04
CA PRO A 884 -59.90 -52.54 -1.74
C PRO A 884 -60.24 -51.05 -1.69
N ILE A 885 -59.76 -50.25 -2.66
CA ILE A 885 -60.05 -48.81 -2.76
C ILE A 885 -61.27 -48.55 -3.66
N HIS A 886 -61.32 -49.13 -4.86
CA HIS A 886 -62.40 -48.86 -5.83
C HIS A 886 -63.60 -49.83 -5.72
N ASN A 887 -63.42 -50.96 -5.03
CA ASN A 887 -64.38 -52.07 -4.99
C ASN A 887 -64.81 -52.62 -6.38
N ALA A 888 -64.01 -52.36 -7.41
CA ALA A 888 -64.18 -52.82 -8.78
C ALA A 888 -62.93 -53.58 -9.26
N PRO A 889 -62.98 -54.31 -10.40
CA PRO A 889 -61.79 -54.83 -11.05
C PRO A 889 -60.79 -53.69 -11.30
N CYS A 890 -59.53 -53.88 -10.90
CA CYS A 890 -58.49 -52.87 -11.08
C CYS A 890 -57.18 -53.57 -11.38
N GLU A 891 -56.64 -53.27 -12.56
CA GLU A 891 -55.39 -53.86 -13.04
C GLU A 891 -54.19 -53.43 -12.16
N ASN A 892 -53.14 -54.24 -12.20
CA ASN A 892 -51.87 -53.86 -11.58
C ASN A 892 -51.24 -52.72 -12.42
N ASN A 893 -50.66 -51.70 -11.76
CA ASN A 893 -50.17 -50.48 -12.42
C ASN A 893 -51.25 -49.59 -13.07
N ASN A 894 -52.49 -49.65 -12.55
CA ASN A 894 -53.58 -48.78 -12.98
C ASN A 894 -53.24 -47.29 -12.71
N GLN A 895 -53.27 -46.47 -13.77
CA GLN A 895 -52.85 -45.05 -13.75
C GLN A 895 -53.81 -44.10 -13.02
N LEU A 896 -54.88 -44.64 -12.45
CA LEU A 896 -55.89 -43.91 -11.68
C LEU A 896 -56.06 -44.47 -10.25
N CYS A 897 -55.23 -45.43 -9.84
CA CYS A 897 -55.28 -46.06 -8.53
C CYS A 897 -53.94 -45.98 -7.77
N LEU A 898 -53.88 -45.16 -6.71
CA LEU A 898 -52.65 -44.98 -5.91
C LEU A 898 -52.11 -46.28 -5.32
N LEU A 899 -53.00 -47.20 -4.92
CA LEU A 899 -52.60 -48.50 -4.38
C LEU A 899 -51.94 -49.38 -5.44
N LYS A 900 -52.56 -49.50 -6.62
CA LYS A 900 -52.07 -50.39 -7.69
C LYS A 900 -50.85 -49.85 -8.42
N SER A 901 -50.63 -48.54 -8.38
CA SER A 901 -49.42 -47.87 -8.89
C SER A 901 -48.32 -47.65 -7.84
N ASN A 902 -48.46 -48.23 -6.64
CA ASN A 902 -47.49 -48.15 -5.54
C ASN A 902 -47.13 -46.72 -5.08
N CYS A 903 -48.08 -45.78 -5.17
CA CYS A 903 -47.86 -44.36 -4.84
C CYS A 903 -48.02 -44.05 -3.35
N ILE A 904 -48.65 -44.94 -2.57
CA ILE A 904 -48.96 -44.72 -1.15
C ILE A 904 -47.69 -44.54 -0.31
N ARG A 905 -46.70 -45.43 -0.44
CA ARG A 905 -45.46 -45.35 0.36
C ARG A 905 -44.66 -44.07 0.10
N PRO A 906 -44.43 -43.65 -1.17
CA PRO A 906 -43.83 -42.35 -1.45
C PRO A 906 -44.59 -41.19 -0.81
N LEU A 907 -45.93 -41.17 -0.88
CA LEU A 907 -46.75 -40.12 -0.25
C LEU A 907 -46.61 -40.10 1.28
N VAL A 908 -46.61 -41.26 1.92
CA VAL A 908 -46.40 -41.39 3.38
C VAL A 908 -45.04 -40.85 3.79
N GLY A 909 -43.99 -41.14 3.02
CA GLY A 909 -42.65 -40.60 3.28
C GLY A 909 -42.60 -39.06 3.31
N HIS A 910 -43.47 -38.39 2.56
CA HIS A 910 -43.52 -36.92 2.47
C HIS A 910 -44.46 -36.26 3.49
N LEU A 911 -45.11 -37.04 4.35
CA LEU A 911 -45.81 -36.48 5.52
C LEU A 911 -44.82 -35.82 6.51
N ARG A 912 -43.54 -36.23 6.49
CA ARG A 912 -42.47 -35.65 7.31
C ARG A 912 -41.55 -34.70 6.52
N ASP A 913 -42.01 -34.15 5.40
CA ASP A 913 -41.25 -33.18 4.60
C ASP A 913 -40.99 -31.88 5.40
N GLU A 914 -39.92 -31.15 5.09
CA GLU A 914 -39.63 -29.84 5.71
C GLU A 914 -40.64 -28.76 5.28
N ASP A 915 -41.25 -28.92 4.11
CA ASP A 915 -42.19 -27.95 3.54
C ASP A 915 -43.65 -28.32 3.83
N THR A 916 -44.36 -27.43 4.52
CA THR A 916 -45.77 -27.60 4.90
C THR A 916 -46.71 -27.74 3.70
N PHE A 917 -46.44 -27.10 2.56
CA PHE A 917 -47.28 -27.24 1.36
C PHE A 917 -47.15 -28.62 0.74
N VAL A 918 -45.96 -29.23 0.79
CA VAL A 918 -45.75 -30.62 0.37
C VAL A 918 -46.51 -31.57 1.30
N GLN A 919 -46.42 -31.36 2.61
CA GLN A 919 -47.16 -32.15 3.60
C GLN A 919 -48.68 -32.07 3.35
N ILE A 920 -49.22 -30.86 3.12
CA ILE A 920 -50.64 -30.66 2.81
C ILE A 920 -51.02 -31.44 1.54
N ALA A 921 -50.26 -31.29 0.45
CA ALA A 921 -50.56 -31.96 -0.81
C ALA A 921 -50.51 -33.49 -0.68
N ALA A 922 -49.57 -34.02 0.10
CA ALA A 922 -49.44 -35.46 0.38
C ALA A 922 -50.64 -35.99 1.19
N ILE A 923 -51.09 -35.28 2.24
CA ILE A 923 -52.29 -35.64 2.99
C ILE A 923 -53.52 -35.58 2.11
N GLU A 924 -53.66 -34.55 1.28
CA GLU A 924 -54.81 -34.44 0.39
C GLU A 924 -54.87 -35.59 -0.61
N ALA A 925 -53.72 -35.98 -1.19
CA ALA A 925 -53.62 -37.16 -2.05
C ALA A 925 -53.92 -38.47 -1.31
N LEU A 926 -53.55 -38.62 -0.04
CA LEU A 926 -53.91 -39.82 0.75
C LEU A 926 -55.38 -39.81 1.19
N SER A 927 -55.94 -38.63 1.42
CA SER A 927 -57.36 -38.43 1.77
C SER A 927 -58.29 -38.87 0.64
N THR A 928 -57.80 -38.90 -0.61
CA THR A 928 -58.50 -39.51 -1.75
C THR A 928 -58.63 -41.03 -1.62
N LEU A 929 -58.26 -41.66 -0.52
CA LEU A 929 -58.52 -43.08 -0.30
C LEU A 929 -59.70 -43.29 0.67
N MET A 930 -60.29 -42.19 1.18
CA MET A 930 -61.27 -42.22 2.28
C MET A 930 -62.51 -41.31 2.07
N LEU A 931 -62.72 -40.73 0.87
CA LEU A 931 -63.83 -39.78 0.65
C LEU A 931 -65.24 -40.41 0.69
N ASP A 932 -65.43 -41.65 0.22
CA ASP A 932 -66.74 -42.29 0.12
C ASP A 932 -66.98 -43.28 1.27
N MET A 933 -68.08 -43.11 2.00
CA MET A 933 -68.48 -43.92 3.16
C MET A 933 -69.35 -45.13 2.77
N GLY A 934 -69.51 -45.43 1.47
CA GLY A 934 -70.32 -46.52 0.93
C GLY A 934 -69.76 -47.94 1.09
N ASN A 935 -70.27 -48.87 0.29
CA ASN A 935 -69.88 -50.28 0.31
C ASN A 935 -68.42 -50.48 -0.14
N GLY A 936 -67.50 -50.61 0.82
CA GLY A 936 -66.07 -50.73 0.55
C GLY A 936 -65.19 -49.96 1.53
N TYR A 937 -65.76 -48.94 2.19
CA TYR A 937 -65.04 -48.04 3.09
C TYR A 937 -64.16 -48.76 4.13
N LYS A 938 -64.72 -49.75 4.84
CA LYS A 938 -63.97 -50.55 5.82
C LYS A 938 -62.73 -51.22 5.22
N ARG A 939 -62.84 -51.78 4.00
CA ARG A 939 -61.70 -52.42 3.32
C ARG A 939 -60.63 -51.41 2.91
N SER A 940 -61.03 -50.20 2.53
CA SER A 940 -60.09 -49.12 2.21
C SER A 940 -59.33 -48.68 3.46
N VAL A 941 -60.01 -48.49 4.59
CA VAL A 941 -59.37 -48.16 5.88
C VAL A 941 -58.46 -49.29 6.37
N ASP A 942 -58.90 -50.55 6.29
CA ASP A 942 -58.09 -51.72 6.68
C ASP A 942 -56.80 -51.82 5.83
N GLU A 943 -56.85 -51.50 4.53
CA GLU A 943 -55.66 -51.48 3.67
C GLU A 943 -54.75 -50.28 3.97
N LEU A 944 -55.29 -49.10 4.29
CA LEU A 944 -54.50 -47.94 4.74
C LEU A 944 -53.77 -48.22 6.06
N GLU A 945 -54.42 -48.93 6.98
CA GLU A 945 -53.84 -49.38 8.23
C GLU A 945 -52.69 -50.37 7.97
N LYS A 946 -52.85 -51.29 7.01
CA LYS A 946 -51.80 -52.24 6.60
C LYS A 946 -50.59 -51.56 5.94
N GLN A 947 -50.79 -50.42 5.30
CA GLN A 947 -49.71 -49.60 4.70
C GLN A 947 -49.13 -48.55 5.66
N ASP A 948 -49.46 -48.62 6.96
CA ASP A 948 -49.03 -47.69 8.03
C ASP A 948 -49.38 -46.21 7.80
N VAL A 949 -50.37 -45.93 6.93
CA VAL A 949 -50.76 -44.55 6.58
C VAL A 949 -51.35 -43.83 7.79
N ILE A 950 -52.26 -44.50 8.52
CA ILE A 950 -52.97 -43.90 9.65
C ILE A 950 -52.01 -43.54 10.79
N MET A 951 -51.04 -44.42 11.08
CA MET A 951 -50.00 -44.15 12.08
C MET A 951 -49.14 -42.93 11.70
N ALA A 952 -48.68 -42.87 10.45
CA ALA A 952 -47.86 -41.75 9.97
C ALA A 952 -48.60 -40.39 10.03
N VAL A 953 -49.91 -40.38 9.75
CA VAL A 953 -50.74 -39.17 9.88
C VAL A 953 -50.96 -38.78 11.35
N ILE A 954 -51.10 -39.75 12.26
CA ILE A 954 -51.18 -39.50 13.71
C ILE A 954 -49.88 -38.86 14.23
N GLU A 955 -48.73 -39.41 13.85
CA GLU A 955 -47.43 -38.86 14.24
C GLU A 955 -47.28 -37.41 13.78
N LEU A 956 -47.58 -37.13 12.51
CA LEU A 956 -47.60 -35.77 11.97
C LEU A 956 -48.57 -34.87 12.77
N PHE A 957 -49.79 -35.34 13.04
CA PHE A 957 -50.78 -34.58 13.79
C PHE A 957 -50.32 -34.21 15.21
N THR A 958 -49.52 -35.04 15.86
CA THR A 958 -49.03 -34.76 17.22
C THR A 958 -47.94 -33.68 17.27
N GLU A 959 -47.31 -33.36 16.14
CA GLU A 959 -46.19 -32.41 16.06
C GLU A 959 -46.58 -31.05 15.44
N ILE A 960 -47.70 -30.98 14.70
CA ILE A 960 -48.10 -29.79 13.93
C ILE A 960 -48.85 -28.75 14.76
N ARG A 961 -48.60 -27.48 14.42
CA ARG A 961 -49.28 -26.30 14.98
C ARG A 961 -50.67 -26.09 14.35
N PRO A 962 -51.56 -25.32 15.00
CA PRO A 962 -52.88 -25.01 14.43
C PRO A 962 -52.79 -24.36 13.04
N GLY A 963 -53.55 -24.89 12.07
CA GLY A 963 -53.54 -24.42 10.68
C GLY A 963 -54.20 -25.42 9.72
N VAL A 964 -54.06 -25.17 8.41
CA VAL A 964 -54.68 -26.00 7.35
C VAL A 964 -54.18 -27.45 7.38
N LEU A 965 -52.88 -27.65 7.60
CA LEU A 965 -52.31 -29.01 7.70
C LEU A 965 -52.92 -29.80 8.87
N GLN A 966 -53.11 -29.13 10.03
CA GLN A 966 -53.74 -29.73 11.20
C GLN A 966 -55.18 -30.14 10.92
N GLU A 967 -55.95 -29.28 10.25
CA GLU A 967 -57.32 -29.58 9.85
C GLU A 967 -57.39 -30.81 8.92
N LYS A 968 -56.52 -30.88 7.91
CA LYS A 968 -56.52 -31.99 6.93
C LYS A 968 -56.07 -33.31 7.54
N ALA A 969 -55.00 -33.31 8.34
CA ALA A 969 -54.55 -34.50 9.06
C ALA A 969 -55.64 -35.04 9.99
N LEU A 970 -56.26 -34.13 10.74
CA LEU A 970 -57.32 -34.45 11.68
C LEU A 970 -58.59 -34.96 11.00
N TRP A 971 -58.96 -34.40 9.85
CA TRP A 971 -60.05 -34.92 9.02
C TRP A 971 -59.80 -36.40 8.67
N MET A 972 -58.58 -36.74 8.25
CA MET A 972 -58.24 -38.12 7.88
C MET A 972 -58.25 -39.08 9.10
N ILE A 973 -57.72 -38.64 10.24
CA ILE A 973 -57.75 -39.39 11.50
C ILE A 973 -59.20 -39.62 11.95
N GLU A 974 -60.03 -38.59 11.99
CA GLU A 974 -61.43 -38.67 12.38
C GLU A 974 -62.19 -39.72 11.55
N LYS A 975 -61.95 -39.72 10.24
CA LYS A 975 -62.52 -40.70 9.32
C LYS A 975 -62.03 -42.12 9.62
N ALA A 976 -60.73 -42.32 9.79
CA ALA A 976 -60.17 -43.65 10.10
C ALA A 976 -60.76 -44.25 11.37
N LEU A 977 -60.98 -43.43 12.39
CA LEU A 977 -61.52 -43.82 13.69
C LEU A 977 -63.01 -44.19 13.66
N ARG A 978 -63.72 -44.03 12.54
CA ARG A 978 -65.10 -44.53 12.38
C ARG A 978 -65.16 -46.05 12.20
N VAL A 979 -64.03 -46.69 11.88
CA VAL A 979 -63.91 -48.14 11.76
C VAL A 979 -63.39 -48.72 13.07
N ASP A 980 -64.05 -49.79 13.56
CA ASP A 980 -63.76 -50.37 14.88
C ASP A 980 -62.29 -50.80 15.07
N GLY A 981 -61.61 -51.25 14.01
CA GLY A 981 -60.21 -51.70 14.05
C GLY A 981 -59.25 -50.58 14.48
N PRO A 982 -59.09 -49.51 13.68
CA PRO A 982 -58.30 -48.33 14.07
C PRO A 982 -58.77 -47.68 15.37
N ALA A 983 -60.10 -47.56 15.59
CA ALA A 983 -60.65 -46.97 16.81
C ALA A 983 -60.17 -47.71 18.08
N HIS A 984 -60.18 -49.04 18.05
CA HIS A 984 -59.69 -49.84 19.16
C HIS A 984 -58.17 -49.72 19.32
N LYS A 985 -57.40 -49.83 18.23
CA LYS A 985 -55.93 -49.78 18.24
C LYS A 985 -55.39 -48.48 18.82
N TYR A 986 -55.97 -47.34 18.48
CA TYR A 986 -55.48 -46.02 18.88
C TYR A 986 -56.16 -45.43 20.13
N SER A 987 -57.16 -46.12 20.72
CA SER A 987 -57.87 -45.67 21.93
C SER A 987 -56.99 -45.40 23.15
N LEU A 988 -55.85 -46.09 23.27
CA LEU A 988 -54.89 -45.95 24.37
C LEU A 988 -53.71 -45.02 24.03
N ASN A 989 -53.69 -44.42 22.84
CA ASN A 989 -52.62 -43.53 22.43
C ASN A 989 -52.77 -42.15 23.10
N GLN A 990 -52.05 -41.94 24.21
CA GLN A 990 -52.14 -40.71 25.00
C GLN A 990 -51.66 -39.46 24.26
N SER A 991 -50.69 -39.57 23.36
CA SER A 991 -50.21 -38.41 22.59
C SER A 991 -51.27 -37.95 21.60
N LEU A 992 -51.93 -38.88 20.91
CA LEU A 992 -53.07 -38.59 20.03
C LEU A 992 -54.22 -37.92 20.82
N VAL A 993 -54.64 -38.49 21.96
CA VAL A 993 -55.73 -37.92 22.76
C VAL A 993 -55.39 -36.51 23.24
N ARG A 994 -54.15 -36.27 23.68
CA ARG A 994 -53.70 -34.94 24.09
C ARG A 994 -53.75 -33.94 22.93
N ALA A 995 -53.23 -34.32 21.76
CA ALA A 995 -53.26 -33.47 20.56
C ALA A 995 -54.70 -33.17 20.10
N LEU A 996 -55.60 -34.14 20.19
CA LEU A 996 -57.03 -33.96 19.88
C LEU A 996 -57.71 -32.98 20.84
N VAL A 997 -57.44 -33.07 22.14
CA VAL A 997 -57.98 -32.11 23.14
C VAL A 997 -57.45 -30.70 22.88
N GLU A 998 -56.18 -30.58 22.51
CA GLU A 998 -55.56 -29.30 22.18
C GLU A 998 -56.20 -28.67 20.93
N ALA A 999 -56.36 -29.46 19.86
CA ALA A 999 -57.05 -29.03 18.65
C ALA A 999 -58.52 -28.67 18.90
N PHE A 1000 -59.21 -29.38 19.80
CA PHE A 1000 -60.58 -29.04 20.20
C PHE A 1000 -60.69 -27.68 20.91
N LYS A 1001 -59.69 -27.32 21.72
CA LYS A 1001 -59.66 -26.03 22.44
C LYS A 1001 -59.21 -24.88 21.54
N HIS A 1002 -58.13 -25.07 20.80
CA HIS A 1002 -57.35 -24.00 20.16
C HIS A 1002 -57.31 -24.06 18.63
N GLY A 1003 -57.87 -25.11 18.00
CA GLY A 1003 -57.93 -25.24 16.54
C GLY A 1003 -58.89 -24.27 15.85
N ASN A 1004 -58.84 -24.22 14.52
CA ASN A 1004 -59.85 -23.49 13.73
C ASN A 1004 -61.22 -24.19 13.80
N ALA A 1005 -62.29 -23.56 13.29
CA ALA A 1005 -63.66 -24.07 13.43
C ALA A 1005 -63.83 -25.52 12.92
N ASN A 1006 -63.20 -25.87 11.80
CA ASN A 1006 -63.25 -27.22 11.23
C ASN A 1006 -62.44 -28.22 12.06
N ALA A 1007 -61.22 -27.86 12.47
CA ALA A 1007 -60.37 -28.71 13.30
C ALA A 1007 -61.04 -29.01 14.65
N LYS A 1008 -61.70 -28.04 15.29
CA LYS A 1008 -62.46 -28.28 16.53
C LYS A 1008 -63.55 -29.34 16.34
N ARG A 1009 -64.32 -29.23 15.25
CA ARG A 1009 -65.37 -30.20 14.92
C ARG A 1009 -64.80 -31.61 14.71
N HIS A 1010 -63.75 -31.73 13.89
CA HIS A 1010 -63.12 -33.02 13.62
C HIS A 1010 -62.48 -33.64 14.87
N ALA A 1011 -61.89 -32.82 15.76
CA ALA A 1011 -61.34 -33.28 17.03
C ALA A 1011 -62.42 -33.82 17.96
N GLN A 1012 -63.58 -33.14 18.06
CA GLN A 1012 -64.71 -33.61 18.86
C GLN A 1012 -65.22 -34.96 18.37
N ASP A 1013 -65.41 -35.11 17.06
CA ASP A 1013 -65.88 -36.35 16.45
C ASP A 1013 -64.86 -37.48 16.65
N ALA A 1014 -63.56 -37.22 16.47
CA ALA A 1014 -62.50 -38.19 16.72
C ALA A 1014 -62.45 -38.64 18.20
N LEU A 1015 -62.55 -37.72 19.16
CA LEU A 1015 -62.59 -38.04 20.60
C LEU A 1015 -63.83 -38.84 20.99
N THR A 1016 -64.97 -38.60 20.32
CA THR A 1016 -66.20 -39.37 20.49
C THR A 1016 -66.01 -40.80 19.96
N ASN A 1017 -65.39 -40.96 18.78
CA ASN A 1017 -65.11 -42.27 18.19
C ASN A 1017 -64.13 -43.09 19.04
N LEU A 1018 -63.18 -42.45 19.71
CA LEU A 1018 -62.28 -43.10 20.69
C LEU A 1018 -62.93 -43.39 22.05
N LYS A 1019 -64.21 -43.01 22.25
CA LYS A 1019 -64.94 -43.10 23.52
C LYS A 1019 -64.28 -42.33 24.69
N GLN A 1020 -63.49 -41.30 24.38
CA GLN A 1020 -62.80 -40.45 25.37
C GLN A 1020 -63.72 -39.33 25.91
N ILE A 1021 -64.85 -39.08 25.24
CA ILE A 1021 -65.90 -38.15 25.69
C ILE A 1021 -67.26 -38.85 25.53
N SER A 1022 -68.12 -38.80 26.55
CA SER A 1022 -69.48 -39.35 26.47
C SER A 1022 -70.35 -38.49 25.54
N GLY A 1023 -71.13 -39.11 24.65
CA GLY A 1023 -71.89 -38.48 23.53
C GLY A 1023 -72.99 -37.46 23.87
N HIS A 1024 -72.99 -36.85 25.06
CA HIS A 1024 -73.98 -35.87 25.50
C HIS A 1024 -73.72 -34.42 25.06
N SER A 1025 -72.64 -34.14 24.30
CA SER A 1025 -72.32 -32.77 23.84
C SER A 1025 -72.76 -32.45 22.39
N ARG A 1026 -73.56 -33.32 21.75
CA ARG A 1026 -74.07 -33.08 20.38
C ARG A 1026 -75.13 -31.98 20.26
N ALA A 1027 -75.60 -31.42 21.38
CA ALA A 1027 -76.67 -30.42 21.42
C ALA A 1027 -76.23 -29.15 22.16
N ARG A 1028 -75.48 -28.29 21.48
CA ARG A 1028 -75.42 -26.82 21.69
C ARG A 1028 -74.73 -26.23 20.47
N ARG A 1029 -75.51 -26.00 19.42
CA ARG A 1029 -75.21 -24.99 18.40
C ARG A 1029 -75.67 -23.65 18.91
#